data_AF-A0A0M1I826-F1
#
_entry.id   AF-A0A0M1I826-F1
#
_cell.length_a   1.000
_cell.length_b   1.000
_cell.length_c   1.000
_cell.angle_alpha   90.00
_cell.angle_beta   90.00
_cell.angle_gamma   90.00
#
_symmetry.space_group_name_H-M   'P 1'
#
loop_
_entity.id
_entity.type
_entity.pdbx_description
1 polymer ?
#
loop_
_entity_poly.entity_id
_entity_poly.type
_entity_poly.pdbx_seq_one_letter_code
_entity_poly.pdbx_strand_id
1 'polypeptide(L)'
;MIRLKYLTFCLLGLSLSGCTQHVIKTNNEKQALDQQAVRGLNAMYQYPSYDYSGHFSVNVDASTAQSRKNHPAPALLDPALQLKIDQFLADQQIKLSSAEKQAFYAAIAQQKKSGALDPSRFEKIAETLLNILNDVQFKFDGSIHYRERIGSFNLTARYEKPTLLVQAKVPMILDLKAYRFYTNYFAIMPYLVNQESQDSLAYLDFSKYSEQLKQVNMQKLVEYLKASTAVMYDLAEPGQLQHLSVNRDDQAKGVVEKIRLKTTLEDVSLQSGMFEQVNQKYFNQSVLGLKDQSLEQWAEGEATAQQAEKIVTGKETPEQQADAAALSLYQLLNQKFNLTASEELEATELESESDSEASDQETSVAVVDGLDAEACQALNKSNQPIAAGDATYCMQQYDIDVLQSVQTSKMLGLTEARAELSKTFAAYDQNQFIDQDAFKALWNKHQAEIQRVKAKVQSSNPFVIDVGLDAQGRAATIDYNLGFTLPGSDKKLNLRADTLIQNYGHATPIDTKQLKQAKSFKEASKGSMIEGLVGNLSKTLGQDTTSKTSSGAELSWDDQLNQLAERTYDQTRSYEKTFNAVFIAKLTADSPEFVRHYSRQDLNEIAQVYAYWYSDEKTNPLNAKRLAVIKQLQQKHKLVQDDQFDAELGYDVDRIVTQAMQTKTERQQWKTLQQQFKHQPQRLFAQQYMLSFEKENELDATQRKQLLEVANILGLVYVDTRQNKLSPATVQGVQEAHLEYIDYDLFKQVYVQLLTH
;
A
#
# COMPACT_ATOMS: atom_id res chain seq x y z
N MET A 1 0.43 6.68 -1.56
CA MET A 1 0.04 6.85 -0.15
C MET A 1 -1.30 7.62 0.02
N ILE A 2 -2.39 7.19 -0.64
CA ILE A 2 -3.73 7.86 -0.65
C ILE A 2 -4.86 6.96 -0.10
N ARG A 3 -4.54 5.69 0.23
CA ARG A 3 -5.54 4.60 0.30
C ARG A 3 -6.25 4.39 1.64
N LEU A 4 -5.94 5.14 2.70
CA LEU A 4 -6.69 5.08 3.97
C LEU A 4 -7.43 6.39 4.32
N LYS A 5 -7.01 7.54 3.79
CA LYS A 5 -7.55 8.86 4.19
C LYS A 5 -9.05 9.01 3.86
N TYR A 6 -9.50 8.44 2.73
CA TYR A 6 -10.89 8.57 2.27
C TYR A 6 -11.85 7.51 2.81
N LEU A 7 -11.37 6.29 3.10
CA LEU A 7 -12.21 5.24 3.68
C LEU A 7 -12.51 5.51 5.17
N THR A 8 -11.57 6.14 5.86
CA THR A 8 -11.65 6.42 7.29
C THR A 8 -12.66 7.54 7.59
N PHE A 9 -12.78 8.56 6.73
CA PHE A 9 -13.83 9.58 6.87
C PHE A 9 -15.24 9.08 6.51
N CYS A 10 -15.38 8.17 5.54
CA CYS A 10 -16.68 7.58 5.21
C CYS A 10 -17.18 6.57 6.27
N LEU A 11 -16.27 5.90 6.98
CA LEU A 11 -16.60 4.94 8.05
C LEU A 11 -16.72 5.58 9.43
N LEU A 12 -15.97 6.66 9.73
CA LEU A 12 -16.12 7.43 10.98
C LEU A 12 -17.34 8.36 10.95
N GLY A 13 -17.87 8.69 9.77
CA GLY A 13 -19.12 9.45 9.62
C GLY A 13 -20.41 8.66 9.96
N LEU A 14 -20.33 7.34 10.16
CA LEU A 14 -21.53 6.48 10.25
C LEU A 14 -21.86 5.92 11.63
N SER A 15 -21.30 6.45 12.73
CA SER A 15 -21.84 6.07 14.04
C SER A 15 -21.41 7.03 15.17
N LEU A 16 -22.35 7.19 16.12
CA LEU A 16 -22.22 7.69 17.50
C LEU A 16 -22.24 9.23 17.64
N SER A 17 -22.99 9.89 18.50
CA SER A 17 -24.05 9.52 19.46
C SER A 17 -25.05 10.68 19.58
N GLY A 18 -26.35 10.44 19.42
CA GLY A 18 -27.39 11.42 19.77
C GLY A 18 -27.79 11.28 21.23
N CYS A 19 -27.64 12.35 22.04
CA CYS A 19 -28.52 12.73 23.15
C CYS A 19 -28.13 14.11 23.70
N THR A 20 -28.80 15.16 23.26
CA THR A 20 -29.17 16.26 24.16
C THR A 20 -30.68 16.43 24.06
N GLN A 21 -31.35 16.38 25.21
CA GLN A 21 -32.79 16.68 25.30
C GLN A 21 -33.00 18.14 24.90
N HIS A 22 -33.37 18.41 23.65
CA HIS A 22 -33.89 19.72 23.27
C HIS A 22 -35.29 19.58 22.69
N VAL A 23 -36.20 20.30 23.34
CA VAL A 23 -37.58 20.55 22.94
C VAL A 23 -37.58 21.11 21.52
N ILE A 24 -38.24 20.40 20.60
CA ILE A 24 -38.50 20.89 19.24
C ILE A 24 -39.41 22.12 19.37
N LYS A 25 -38.84 23.32 19.33
CA LYS A 25 -39.61 24.55 19.13
C LYS A 25 -39.88 24.70 17.63
N THR A 26 -41.12 24.45 17.23
CA THR A 26 -41.66 24.86 15.93
C THR A 26 -41.85 26.39 15.94
N ASN A 27 -40.87 27.15 15.44
CA ASN A 27 -41.07 28.55 15.08
C ASN A 27 -41.34 28.66 13.57
N ASN A 28 -42.51 29.21 13.22
CA ASN A 28 -42.99 29.50 11.87
C ASN A 28 -42.46 30.87 11.34
N GLU A 29 -41.20 31.21 11.59
CA GLU A 29 -40.56 32.31 10.88
C GLU A 29 -39.89 31.77 9.62
N LYS A 30 -40.02 32.48 8.48
CA LYS A 30 -39.35 32.13 7.23
C LYS A 30 -37.83 32.26 7.42
N GLN A 31 -37.20 31.18 7.87
CA GLN A 31 -35.76 31.05 7.98
C GLN A 31 -35.13 31.23 6.60
N ALA A 32 -33.91 31.76 6.57
CA ALA A 32 -33.14 31.86 5.33
C ALA A 32 -32.80 30.45 4.80
N LEU A 33 -32.62 30.32 3.48
CA LEU A 33 -32.48 29.01 2.81
C LEU A 33 -31.26 28.21 3.34
N ASP A 34 -30.19 28.90 3.70
CA ASP A 34 -29.01 28.32 4.36
C ASP A 34 -29.42 27.64 5.67
N GLN A 35 -30.10 28.36 6.57
CA GLN A 35 -30.54 27.83 7.85
C GLN A 35 -31.51 26.65 7.73
N GLN A 36 -32.42 26.70 6.75
CA GLN A 36 -33.36 25.60 6.49
C GLN A 36 -32.61 24.33 6.03
N ALA A 37 -31.67 24.45 5.09
CA ALA A 37 -30.87 23.33 4.60
C ALA A 37 -29.99 22.74 5.73
N VAL A 38 -29.29 23.59 6.48
CA VAL A 38 -28.45 23.18 7.62
C VAL A 38 -29.29 22.47 8.69
N ARG A 39 -30.45 23.03 9.06
CA ARG A 39 -31.36 22.40 10.03
C ARG A 39 -31.84 21.04 9.54
N GLY A 40 -32.21 20.94 8.27
CA GLY A 40 -32.68 19.71 7.64
C GLY A 40 -31.63 18.60 7.69
N LEU A 41 -30.40 18.90 7.28
CA LEU A 41 -29.29 17.96 7.32
C LEU A 41 -28.91 17.58 8.75
N ASN A 42 -28.84 18.56 9.65
CA ASN A 42 -28.49 18.34 11.05
C ASN A 42 -29.54 17.56 11.84
N ALA A 43 -30.75 17.37 11.29
CA ALA A 43 -31.76 16.50 11.86
C ALA A 43 -31.27 15.05 12.00
N MET A 44 -30.42 14.55 11.08
CA MET A 44 -29.85 13.18 11.18
C MET A 44 -29.18 12.91 12.52
N TYR A 45 -28.51 13.91 13.09
CA TYR A 45 -27.82 13.79 14.38
C TYR A 45 -28.71 14.04 15.60
N GLN A 46 -29.97 14.43 15.41
CA GLN A 46 -30.90 14.78 16.50
C GLN A 46 -31.84 13.64 16.88
N TYR A 47 -31.98 12.63 16.01
CA TYR A 47 -32.80 11.45 16.27
C TYR A 47 -31.92 10.27 16.71
N PRO A 48 -32.45 9.34 17.53
CA PRO A 48 -31.66 8.21 18.01
C PRO A 48 -31.30 7.19 16.91
N SER A 49 -32.01 7.22 15.79
CA SER A 49 -31.78 6.34 14.66
C SER A 49 -32.42 6.89 13.38
N TYR A 50 -31.99 6.44 12.20
CA TYR A 50 -32.71 6.63 10.92
C TYR A 50 -32.30 5.57 9.90
N ASP A 51 -33.13 5.39 8.88
CA ASP A 51 -32.82 4.58 7.69
C ASP A 51 -32.40 5.48 6.54
N TYR A 52 -31.53 4.97 5.68
CA TYR A 52 -31.15 5.63 4.45
C TYR A 52 -31.10 4.63 3.30
N SER A 53 -31.37 5.11 2.09
CA SER A 53 -31.24 4.30 0.87
C SER A 53 -31.03 5.20 -0.33
N GLY A 54 -30.45 4.69 -1.40
CA GLY A 54 -30.11 5.52 -2.52
C GLY A 54 -29.45 4.78 -3.66
N HIS A 55 -29.10 5.55 -4.68
CA HIS A 55 -28.45 5.06 -5.88
C HIS A 55 -27.29 5.99 -6.18
N PHE A 56 -26.22 5.45 -6.77
CA PHE A 56 -25.23 6.29 -7.41
C PHE A 56 -24.84 5.75 -8.78
N SER A 57 -24.51 6.69 -9.66
CA SER A 57 -24.09 6.43 -11.03
C SER A 57 -22.90 7.29 -11.38
N VAL A 58 -22.03 6.74 -12.20
CA VAL A 58 -20.88 7.44 -12.77
C VAL A 58 -21.06 7.40 -14.27
N ASN A 59 -21.12 8.58 -14.89
CA ASN A 59 -21.21 8.72 -16.34
C ASN A 59 -19.97 9.44 -16.85
N VAL A 60 -19.27 8.87 -17.81
CA VAL A 60 -18.18 9.54 -18.51
C VAL A 60 -18.63 9.91 -19.91
N ASP A 61 -18.40 11.18 -20.27
CA ASP A 61 -18.70 11.67 -21.62
C ASP A 61 -17.89 10.86 -22.65
N ALA A 62 -18.59 10.09 -23.49
CA ALA A 62 -17.95 9.32 -24.55
C ALA A 62 -17.43 10.28 -25.62
N SER A 63 -16.12 10.30 -25.86
CA SER A 63 -15.56 11.02 -27.00
C SER A 63 -16.13 10.43 -28.29
N THR A 64 -16.77 11.26 -29.13
CA THR A 64 -17.16 10.94 -30.51
C THR A 64 -15.95 10.81 -31.43
N ALA A 65 -15.00 9.94 -31.08
CA ALA A 65 -14.01 9.41 -31.99
C ALA A 65 -14.38 7.94 -32.23
N GLN A 66 -14.91 7.65 -33.42
CA GLN A 66 -15.13 6.28 -33.88
C GLN A 66 -13.82 5.49 -33.80
N SER A 67 -13.62 4.76 -32.70
CA SER A 67 -12.51 3.83 -32.60
C SER A 67 -12.86 2.60 -33.43
N ARG A 68 -12.21 2.50 -34.60
CA ARG A 68 -12.30 1.33 -35.48
C ARG A 68 -11.94 0.08 -34.68
N LYS A 69 -12.81 -0.93 -34.74
CA LYS A 69 -12.55 -2.29 -34.25
C LYS A 69 -11.29 -2.83 -34.93
N ASN A 70 -10.14 -2.78 -34.26
CA ASN A 70 -9.01 -3.64 -34.54
C ASN A 70 -8.72 -4.43 -33.26
N HIS A 71 -8.60 -5.75 -33.41
CA HIS A 71 -8.18 -6.65 -32.34
C HIS A 71 -6.86 -6.15 -31.74
N PRO A 72 -6.65 -6.23 -30.41
CA PRO A 72 -5.38 -5.82 -29.82
C PRO A 72 -4.28 -6.75 -30.34
N ALA A 73 -3.32 -6.18 -31.07
CA ALA A 73 -2.09 -6.87 -31.43
C ALA A 73 -1.33 -7.25 -30.15
N PRO A 74 -0.54 -8.35 -30.18
CA PRO A 74 0.32 -8.73 -29.05
C PRO A 74 1.20 -7.54 -28.65
N ALA A 75 1.30 -7.29 -27.34
CA ALA A 75 2.03 -6.14 -26.81
C ALA A 75 3.53 -6.30 -27.12
N LEU A 76 4.03 -5.44 -28.00
CA LEU A 76 5.44 -5.38 -28.36
C LEU A 76 6.12 -4.31 -27.51
N LEU A 77 7.32 -4.61 -27.00
CA LEU A 77 8.18 -3.61 -26.35
C LEU A 77 8.48 -2.48 -27.36
N ASP A 78 8.57 -1.24 -26.90
CA ASP A 78 8.89 -0.07 -27.73
C ASP A 78 10.18 -0.33 -28.56
N PRO A 79 10.17 -0.19 -29.90
CA PRO A 79 11.35 -0.43 -30.74
C PRO A 79 12.59 0.35 -30.32
N ALA A 80 12.42 1.56 -29.77
CA ALA A 80 13.55 2.37 -29.29
C ALA A 80 14.18 1.75 -28.03
N LEU A 81 13.35 1.22 -27.12
CA LEU A 81 13.82 0.48 -25.96
C LEU A 81 14.45 -0.86 -26.36
N GLN A 82 13.85 -1.61 -27.29
CA GLN A 82 14.44 -2.84 -27.83
C GLN A 82 15.85 -2.60 -28.38
N LEU A 83 16.01 -1.56 -29.20
CA LEU A 83 17.31 -1.19 -29.77
C LEU A 83 18.33 -0.83 -28.68
N LYS A 84 17.90 -0.09 -27.65
CA LYS A 84 18.77 0.33 -26.54
C LYS A 84 19.22 -0.85 -25.70
N ILE A 85 18.32 -1.78 -25.40
CA ILE A 85 18.60 -3.05 -24.71
C ILE A 85 19.56 -3.90 -25.55
N ASP A 86 19.30 -4.06 -26.85
CA ASP A 86 20.15 -4.84 -27.74
C ASP A 86 21.59 -4.30 -27.76
N GLN A 87 21.72 -2.98 -27.81
CA GLN A 87 23.01 -2.31 -27.80
C GLN A 87 23.71 -2.44 -26.44
N PHE A 88 22.96 -2.29 -25.34
CA PHE A 88 23.48 -2.51 -23.99
C PHE A 88 24.03 -3.94 -23.82
N LEU A 89 23.26 -4.97 -24.22
CA LEU A 89 23.70 -6.36 -24.14
C LEU A 89 24.90 -6.64 -25.05
N ALA A 90 24.94 -6.03 -26.24
CA ALA A 90 26.06 -6.16 -27.16
C ALA A 90 27.35 -5.56 -26.59
N ASP A 91 27.29 -4.40 -25.92
CA ASP A 91 28.43 -3.75 -25.25
C ASP A 91 29.01 -4.67 -24.16
N GLN A 92 28.15 -5.44 -23.49
CA GLN A 92 28.53 -6.46 -22.48
C GLN A 92 29.00 -7.79 -23.09
N GLN A 93 29.05 -7.90 -24.42
CA GLN A 93 29.35 -9.12 -25.18
C GLN A 93 28.37 -10.28 -24.93
N ILE A 94 27.14 -9.96 -24.55
CA ILE A 94 26.08 -10.94 -24.30
C ILE A 94 25.36 -11.23 -25.63
N LYS A 95 25.30 -12.51 -26.02
CA LYS A 95 24.68 -12.94 -27.28
C LYS A 95 23.42 -13.76 -27.02
N LEU A 96 22.27 -13.13 -27.30
CA LEU A 96 20.97 -13.79 -27.35
C LEU A 96 20.61 -14.17 -28.79
N SER A 97 20.08 -15.38 -29.01
CA SER A 97 19.53 -15.81 -30.29
C SER A 97 18.26 -15.01 -30.64
N SER A 98 17.83 -15.02 -31.90
CA SER A 98 16.61 -14.31 -32.32
C SER A 98 15.36 -14.76 -31.56
N ALA A 99 15.25 -16.06 -31.25
CA ALA A 99 14.16 -16.60 -30.46
C ALA A 99 14.22 -16.14 -29.00
N GLU A 100 15.43 -16.07 -28.43
CA GLU A 100 15.63 -15.57 -27.06
C GLU A 100 15.33 -14.09 -26.93
N LYS A 101 15.77 -13.27 -27.90
CA LYS A 101 15.44 -11.84 -27.91
C LYS A 101 13.95 -11.61 -27.96
N GLN A 102 13.24 -12.38 -28.78
CA GLN A 102 11.79 -12.27 -28.90
C GLN A 102 11.07 -12.71 -27.61
N ALA A 103 11.53 -13.78 -26.96
CA ALA A 103 11.02 -14.21 -25.66
C ALA A 103 11.33 -13.17 -24.56
N PHE A 104 12.52 -12.59 -24.58
CA PHE A 104 12.98 -11.57 -23.64
C PHE A 104 12.19 -10.27 -23.77
N TYR A 105 11.90 -9.80 -24.99
CA TYR A 105 11.04 -8.64 -25.19
C TYR A 105 9.59 -8.90 -24.83
N ALA A 106 9.08 -10.09 -25.12
CA ALA A 106 7.74 -10.50 -24.70
C ALA A 106 7.63 -10.52 -23.17
N ALA A 107 8.63 -11.08 -22.49
CA ALA A 107 8.77 -11.11 -21.03
C ALA A 107 8.75 -9.71 -20.40
N ILE A 108 9.61 -8.81 -20.86
CA ILE A 108 9.66 -7.42 -20.37
C ILE A 108 8.33 -6.69 -20.66
N ALA A 109 7.77 -6.85 -21.87
CA ALA A 109 6.50 -6.22 -22.23
C ALA A 109 5.31 -6.78 -21.43
N GLN A 110 5.40 -8.05 -21.02
CA GLN A 110 4.44 -8.72 -20.17
C GLN A 110 4.57 -8.28 -18.70
N GLN A 111 5.80 -8.14 -18.19
CA GLN A 111 6.05 -7.63 -16.84
C GLN A 111 5.71 -6.15 -16.69
N LYS A 112 5.92 -5.33 -17.74
CA LYS A 112 5.38 -3.97 -17.81
C LYS A 112 3.84 -3.94 -17.66
N LYS A 113 3.15 -5.09 -17.80
CA LYS A 113 1.71 -5.24 -17.50
C LYS A 113 1.36 -5.40 -16.03
N SER A 114 2.30 -5.88 -15.23
CA SER A 114 2.09 -6.30 -13.85
C SER A 114 2.85 -5.44 -12.82
N GLY A 115 4.03 -4.89 -13.18
CA GLY A 115 5.00 -4.35 -12.21
C GLY A 115 4.90 -2.85 -11.90
N ALA A 116 4.42 -2.01 -12.81
CA ALA A 116 4.26 -0.57 -12.59
C ALA A 116 2.82 -0.16 -12.89
N LEU A 117 2.25 0.75 -12.09
CA LEU A 117 1.06 1.52 -12.46
C LEU A 117 1.44 2.45 -13.63
N ASP A 118 1.62 1.87 -14.82
CA ASP A 118 1.80 2.55 -16.09
C ASP A 118 0.68 3.59 -16.25
N PRO A 119 0.97 4.90 -16.33
CA PRO A 119 -0.04 5.93 -16.51
C PRO A 119 -0.94 5.65 -17.72
N SER A 120 -0.42 5.02 -18.78
CA SER A 120 -1.18 4.66 -19.97
C SER A 120 -2.06 3.41 -19.80
N ARG A 121 -1.73 2.51 -18.86
CA ARG A 121 -2.66 1.47 -18.41
C ARG A 121 -3.62 1.99 -17.39
N PHE A 122 -3.22 2.87 -16.49
CA PHE A 122 -4.17 3.50 -15.60
C PHE A 122 -5.15 4.33 -16.42
N GLU A 123 -4.74 4.98 -17.51
CA GLU A 123 -5.65 5.62 -18.45
C GLU A 123 -6.47 4.61 -19.25
N LYS A 124 -5.92 3.49 -19.74
CA LYS A 124 -6.72 2.49 -20.49
C LYS A 124 -7.62 1.63 -19.61
N ILE A 125 -7.18 1.30 -18.41
CA ILE A 125 -7.93 0.59 -17.36
C ILE A 125 -8.92 1.56 -16.74
N ALA A 126 -8.57 2.83 -16.49
CA ALA A 126 -9.54 3.84 -16.12
C ALA A 126 -10.53 4.03 -17.26
N GLU A 127 -10.15 4.20 -18.53
CA GLU A 127 -11.10 4.28 -19.64
C GLU A 127 -11.99 3.03 -19.75
N THR A 128 -11.43 1.83 -19.56
CA THR A 128 -12.21 0.58 -19.57
C THR A 128 -13.12 0.46 -18.35
N LEU A 129 -12.63 0.79 -17.15
CA LEU A 129 -13.40 0.82 -15.90
C LEU A 129 -14.47 1.90 -15.95
N LEU A 130 -14.16 3.09 -16.46
CA LEU A 130 -15.08 4.22 -16.64
C LEU A 130 -16.16 3.85 -17.66
N ASN A 131 -15.82 3.14 -18.73
CA ASN A 131 -16.82 2.60 -19.67
C ASN A 131 -17.69 1.50 -19.02
N ILE A 132 -17.13 0.65 -18.16
CA ILE A 132 -17.91 -0.34 -17.38
C ILE A 132 -18.81 0.37 -16.38
N LEU A 133 -18.32 1.42 -15.70
CA LEU A 133 -19.05 2.18 -14.68
C LEU A 133 -20.31 2.85 -15.25
N ASN A 134 -20.31 3.23 -16.52
CA ASN A 134 -21.52 3.72 -17.21
C ASN A 134 -22.66 2.67 -17.24
N ASP A 135 -22.31 1.39 -17.23
CA ASP A 135 -23.24 0.26 -17.30
C ASP A 135 -23.51 -0.41 -15.94
N VAL A 136 -22.89 0.09 -14.86
CA VAL A 136 -23.08 -0.42 -13.50
C VAL A 136 -23.98 0.52 -12.73
N GLN A 137 -25.10 -0.01 -12.23
CA GLN A 137 -25.95 0.69 -11.29
C GLN A 137 -25.58 0.26 -9.87
N PHE A 138 -25.28 1.26 -9.03
CA PHE A 138 -25.07 1.02 -7.62
C PHE A 138 -26.29 1.46 -6.83
N LYS A 139 -26.75 0.60 -5.92
CA LYS A 139 -27.76 0.92 -4.92
C LYS A 139 -27.16 0.72 -3.55
N PHE A 140 -27.56 1.55 -2.60
CA PHE A 140 -27.18 1.35 -1.21
C PHE A 140 -28.40 1.51 -0.30
N ASP A 141 -28.38 0.80 0.82
CA ASP A 141 -29.38 0.92 1.88
C ASP A 141 -28.76 0.60 3.23
N GLY A 142 -29.31 1.17 4.30
CA GLY A 142 -28.75 0.97 5.62
C GLY A 142 -29.53 1.67 6.71
N SER A 143 -29.07 1.47 7.93
CA SER A 143 -29.67 2.03 9.15
C SER A 143 -28.57 2.47 10.11
N ILE A 144 -28.82 3.56 10.82
CA ILE A 144 -27.93 4.08 11.85
C ILE A 144 -28.66 4.04 13.18
N HIS A 145 -28.01 3.46 14.19
CA HIS A 145 -28.56 3.29 15.54
C HIS A 145 -27.57 3.84 16.57
N TYR A 146 -27.76 5.10 16.95
CA TYR A 146 -26.79 5.82 17.80
C TYR A 146 -26.69 5.27 19.21
N ARG A 147 -27.80 4.78 19.80
CA ARG A 147 -27.81 4.21 21.17
C ARG A 147 -27.16 2.83 21.21
N GLU A 148 -27.44 2.05 20.19
CA GLU A 148 -26.91 0.71 19.99
C GLU A 148 -25.44 0.75 19.55
N ARG A 149 -24.97 1.90 19.06
CA ARG A 149 -23.61 2.14 18.58
C ARG A 149 -23.26 1.27 17.37
N ILE A 150 -24.24 1.11 16.49
CA ILE A 150 -24.15 0.20 15.34
C ILE A 150 -24.75 0.86 14.10
N GLY A 151 -24.14 0.61 12.95
CA GLY A 151 -24.63 1.07 11.66
C GLY A 151 -24.51 -0.04 10.62
N SER A 152 -25.50 -0.13 9.73
CA SER A 152 -25.47 -1.01 8.56
C SER A 152 -25.36 -0.19 7.29
N PHE A 153 -24.62 -0.71 6.31
CA PHE A 153 -24.51 -0.20 4.95
C PHE A 153 -24.46 -1.40 4.00
N ASN A 154 -25.49 -1.57 3.19
CA ASN A 154 -25.58 -2.61 2.18
C ASN A 154 -25.30 -1.99 0.82
N LEU A 155 -24.29 -2.48 0.11
CA LEU A 155 -23.99 -2.05 -1.25
C LEU A 155 -24.47 -3.10 -2.25
N THR A 156 -25.29 -2.72 -3.22
CA THR A 156 -25.69 -3.57 -4.34
C THR A 156 -25.12 -3.02 -5.63
N ALA A 157 -24.27 -3.77 -6.31
CA ALA A 157 -23.81 -3.48 -7.66
C ALA A 157 -24.57 -4.35 -8.66
N ARG A 158 -25.17 -3.75 -9.68
CA ARG A 158 -25.87 -4.43 -10.77
C ARG A 158 -25.28 -4.01 -12.10
N TYR A 159 -24.71 -4.98 -12.81
CA TYR A 159 -24.26 -4.85 -14.19
C TYR A 159 -25.23 -5.60 -15.11
N GLU A 160 -25.82 -4.90 -16.07
CA GLU A 160 -26.84 -5.47 -16.95
C GLU A 160 -26.57 -5.15 -18.42
N LYS A 161 -26.44 -6.21 -19.22
CA LYS A 161 -26.40 -6.21 -20.68
C LYS A 161 -27.47 -7.18 -21.20
N PRO A 162 -27.90 -7.08 -22.47
CA PRO A 162 -28.97 -7.93 -23.01
C PRO A 162 -28.78 -9.44 -22.80
N THR A 163 -27.54 -9.92 -22.69
CA THR A 163 -27.21 -11.34 -22.50
C THR A 163 -26.52 -11.66 -21.17
N LEU A 164 -26.30 -10.67 -20.30
CA LEU A 164 -25.54 -10.85 -19.06
C LEU A 164 -26.10 -9.97 -17.95
N LEU A 165 -26.55 -10.60 -16.86
CA LEU A 165 -26.90 -9.94 -15.61
C LEU A 165 -25.95 -10.43 -14.52
N VAL A 166 -25.20 -9.51 -13.93
CA VAL A 166 -24.39 -9.76 -12.74
C VAL A 166 -24.87 -8.83 -11.64
N GLN A 167 -25.29 -9.40 -10.51
CA GLN A 167 -25.71 -8.64 -9.35
C GLN A 167 -25.00 -9.16 -8.10
N ALA A 168 -24.36 -8.25 -7.37
CA ALA A 168 -23.67 -8.53 -6.12
C ALA A 168 -24.22 -7.63 -5.02
N LYS A 169 -24.54 -8.19 -3.85
CA LYS A 169 -24.95 -7.43 -2.65
C LYS A 169 -23.97 -7.69 -1.52
N VAL A 170 -23.25 -6.65 -1.11
CA VAL A 170 -22.24 -6.66 -0.05
C VAL A 170 -22.82 -5.99 1.20
N PRO A 171 -23.31 -6.76 2.19
CA PRO A 171 -23.69 -6.19 3.48
C PRO A 171 -22.45 -5.79 4.26
N MET A 172 -22.49 -4.64 4.91
CA MET A 172 -21.46 -4.16 5.83
C MET A 172 -22.13 -3.64 7.10
N ILE A 173 -21.60 -4.01 8.27
CA ILE A 173 -22.12 -3.60 9.56
C ILE A 173 -20.95 -3.22 10.46
N LEU A 174 -20.97 -2.00 10.98
CA LEU A 174 -20.00 -1.52 11.95
C LEU A 174 -20.63 -1.54 13.34
N ASP A 175 -20.10 -2.36 14.24
CA ASP A 175 -20.53 -2.44 15.65
C ASP A 175 -19.40 -1.95 16.56
N LEU A 176 -19.58 -0.74 17.09
CA LEU A 176 -18.59 -0.10 17.96
C LEU A 176 -18.74 -0.52 19.44
N LYS A 177 -19.79 -1.26 19.81
CA LYS A 177 -19.87 -1.91 21.13
C LYS A 177 -19.06 -3.21 21.15
N ALA A 178 -19.15 -3.99 20.09
CA ALA A 178 -18.41 -5.23 19.94
C ALA A 178 -17.00 -5.03 19.38
N TYR A 179 -16.67 -3.82 18.91
CA TYR A 179 -15.44 -3.50 18.20
C TYR A 179 -15.22 -4.38 16.96
N ARG A 180 -16.31 -4.59 16.19
CA ARG A 180 -16.31 -5.50 15.04
C ARG A 180 -16.89 -4.86 13.81
N PHE A 181 -16.26 -5.14 12.69
CA PHE A 181 -16.78 -4.83 11.36
C PHE A 181 -17.18 -6.13 10.69
N TYR A 182 -18.47 -6.28 10.39
CA TYR A 182 -19.03 -7.47 9.76
C TYR A 182 -19.28 -7.21 8.28
N THR A 183 -18.96 -8.18 7.43
CA THR A 183 -19.35 -8.15 6.03
C THR A 183 -19.46 -9.55 5.46
N ASN A 184 -20.21 -9.70 4.36
CA ASN A 184 -20.20 -10.92 3.57
C ASN A 184 -19.34 -10.66 2.31
N TYR A 185 -18.06 -11.05 2.37
CA TYR A 185 -17.16 -10.90 1.23
C TYR A 185 -17.42 -11.94 0.12
N PHE A 186 -18.29 -12.94 0.33
CA PHE A 186 -18.68 -13.92 -0.70
C PHE A 186 -19.43 -13.28 -1.86
N ALA A 187 -20.11 -12.16 -1.61
CA ALA A 187 -20.78 -11.38 -2.65
C ALA A 187 -19.84 -10.88 -3.75
N ILE A 188 -18.53 -10.79 -3.49
CA ILE A 188 -17.52 -10.33 -4.44
C ILE A 188 -16.74 -11.51 -5.04
N MET A 189 -16.53 -12.59 -4.28
CA MET A 189 -15.70 -13.74 -4.68
C MET A 189 -16.32 -15.09 -4.29
N PRO A 190 -17.45 -15.51 -4.88
CA PRO A 190 -18.21 -16.67 -4.43
C PRO A 190 -17.49 -18.02 -4.63
N TYR A 191 -16.58 -18.11 -5.60
CA TYR A 191 -15.87 -19.35 -5.94
C TYR A 191 -14.63 -19.61 -5.08
N LEU A 192 -14.21 -18.65 -4.25
CA LEU A 192 -12.94 -18.71 -3.53
C LEU A 192 -13.08 -19.19 -2.09
N VAL A 193 -14.25 -19.68 -1.67
CA VAL A 193 -14.55 -19.95 -0.25
C VAL A 193 -15.32 -21.25 0.00
N ASN A 194 -15.15 -21.84 1.18
CA ASN A 194 -15.82 -23.09 1.59
C ASN A 194 -17.35 -22.93 1.62
N GLN A 195 -18.08 -23.91 1.08
CA GLN A 195 -19.55 -23.95 1.03
C GLN A 195 -20.22 -23.74 2.39
N GLU A 196 -19.61 -24.23 3.48
CA GLU A 196 -20.17 -24.14 4.84
C GLU A 196 -20.18 -22.72 5.44
N SER A 197 -19.52 -21.76 4.80
CA SER A 197 -19.44 -20.38 5.29
C SER A 197 -20.21 -19.38 4.44
N GLN A 198 -20.75 -19.77 3.27
CA GLN A 198 -21.31 -18.85 2.25
C GLN A 198 -22.50 -17.99 2.73
N ASP A 199 -23.25 -18.45 3.74
CA ASP A 199 -24.41 -17.71 4.28
C ASP A 199 -24.09 -16.90 5.54
N SER A 200 -22.87 -17.02 6.08
CA SER A 200 -22.46 -16.36 7.32
C SER A 200 -21.80 -15.00 7.05
N LEU A 201 -21.99 -14.02 7.95
CA LEU A 201 -21.13 -12.84 7.95
C LEU A 201 -19.73 -13.22 8.43
N ALA A 202 -18.71 -12.56 7.90
CA ALA A 202 -17.36 -12.58 8.44
C ALA A 202 -17.10 -11.29 9.22
N TYR A 203 -16.30 -11.33 10.29
CA TYR A 203 -15.97 -10.13 11.07
C TYR A 203 -14.47 -9.88 11.23
N LEU A 204 -14.10 -8.60 11.14
CA LEU A 204 -12.80 -8.06 11.58
C LEU A 204 -12.96 -7.53 13.00
N ASP A 205 -12.09 -7.97 13.90
CA ASP A 205 -12.07 -7.53 15.31
C ASP A 205 -11.02 -6.43 15.47
N PHE A 206 -11.45 -5.28 15.99
CA PHE A 206 -10.60 -4.13 16.27
C PHE A 206 -10.62 -3.75 17.76
N SER A 207 -10.96 -4.70 18.63
CA SER A 207 -10.98 -4.52 20.09
C SER A 207 -9.61 -4.11 20.66
N LYS A 208 -8.52 -4.39 19.94
CA LYS A 208 -7.17 -3.86 20.25
C LYS A 208 -7.10 -2.32 20.33
N TYR A 209 -7.98 -1.62 19.62
CA TYR A 209 -8.09 -0.15 19.65
C TYR A 209 -9.19 0.36 20.59
N SER A 210 -9.73 -0.51 21.45
CA SER A 210 -10.89 -0.18 22.28
C SER A 210 -10.62 0.96 23.25
N GLU A 211 -9.41 1.09 23.79
CA GLU A 211 -9.04 2.18 24.70
C GLU A 211 -9.03 3.53 24.00
N GLN A 212 -8.47 3.61 22.79
CA GLN A 212 -8.47 4.81 21.97
C GLN A 212 -9.90 5.20 21.55
N LEU A 213 -10.72 4.22 21.15
CA LEU A 213 -12.12 4.46 20.79
C LEU A 213 -12.97 4.93 21.98
N LYS A 214 -12.62 4.55 23.23
CA LYS A 214 -13.29 5.06 24.44
C LYS A 214 -12.95 6.53 24.74
N GLN A 215 -11.82 7.03 24.27
CA GLN A 215 -11.40 8.42 24.49
C GLN A 215 -12.16 9.42 23.61
N VAL A 216 -12.81 8.96 22.55
CA VAL A 216 -13.59 9.81 21.65
C VAL A 216 -14.76 10.46 22.39
N ASN A 217 -14.76 11.79 22.46
CA ASN A 217 -15.87 12.57 22.98
C ASN A 217 -16.97 12.69 21.92
N MET A 218 -17.97 11.83 22.04
CA MET A 218 -19.01 11.74 21.03
C MET A 218 -19.91 12.97 20.91
N GLN A 219 -20.14 13.70 22.01
CA GLN A 219 -20.92 14.94 21.94
C GLN A 219 -20.18 15.98 21.09
N LYS A 220 -18.88 16.16 21.36
CA LYS A 220 -18.04 17.10 20.61
C LYS A 220 -17.88 16.68 19.15
N LEU A 221 -17.81 15.37 18.86
CA LEU A 221 -17.80 14.87 17.49
C LEU A 221 -19.08 15.27 16.73
N VAL A 222 -20.25 15.10 17.35
CA VAL A 222 -21.52 15.48 16.73
C VAL A 222 -21.63 16.98 16.51
N GLU A 223 -21.18 17.79 17.46
CA GLU A 223 -21.12 19.26 17.30
C GLU A 223 -20.20 19.65 16.14
N TYR A 224 -19.02 19.03 16.04
CA TYR A 224 -18.09 19.23 14.93
C TYR A 224 -18.71 18.83 13.58
N LEU A 225 -19.35 17.66 13.47
CA LEU A 225 -19.99 17.19 12.23
C LEU A 225 -21.14 18.10 11.79
N LYS A 226 -21.94 18.60 12.74
CA LYS A 226 -23.01 19.58 12.45
C LYS A 226 -22.45 20.88 11.89
N ALA A 227 -21.38 21.41 12.50
CA ALA A 227 -20.73 22.63 12.04
C ALA A 227 -20.08 22.42 10.66
N SER A 228 -19.34 21.32 10.48
CA SER A 228 -18.71 20.95 9.20
C SER A 228 -19.73 20.86 8.06
N THR A 229 -20.90 20.24 8.31
CA THR A 229 -21.97 20.15 7.32
C THR A 229 -22.59 21.52 6.99
N ALA A 230 -22.57 22.46 7.94
CA ALA A 230 -23.17 23.79 7.78
C ALA A 230 -22.31 24.75 6.94
N VAL A 231 -20.98 24.62 7.02
CA VAL A 231 -20.01 25.54 6.39
C VAL A 231 -20.35 25.87 4.93
N MET A 232 -20.66 24.86 4.10
CA MET A 232 -20.92 25.08 2.66
C MET A 232 -22.21 25.84 2.36
N TYR A 233 -23.18 25.83 3.28
CA TYR A 233 -24.42 26.60 3.15
C TYR A 233 -24.26 28.00 3.72
N ASP A 234 -23.60 28.12 4.88
CA ASP A 234 -23.38 29.40 5.55
C ASP A 234 -22.43 30.31 4.76
N LEU A 235 -21.49 29.73 4.03
CA LEU A 235 -20.56 30.43 3.14
C LEU A 235 -21.06 30.59 1.70
N ALA A 236 -22.29 30.15 1.40
CA ALA A 236 -22.84 30.26 0.06
C ALA A 236 -22.98 31.74 -0.36
N GLU A 237 -22.46 32.07 -1.54
CA GLU A 237 -22.56 33.40 -2.12
C GLU A 237 -23.99 33.69 -2.62
N PRO A 238 -24.39 34.97 -2.74
CA PRO A 238 -25.69 35.33 -3.29
C PRO A 238 -25.99 34.64 -4.63
N GLY A 239 -27.11 33.91 -4.71
CA GLY A 239 -27.54 33.20 -5.91
C GLY A 239 -27.08 31.75 -6.02
N GLN A 240 -26.16 31.28 -5.16
CA GLN A 240 -25.77 29.87 -5.07
C GLN A 240 -26.86 29.01 -4.43
N LEU A 241 -27.64 29.57 -3.49
CA LEU A 241 -28.80 28.92 -2.89
C LEU A 241 -30.10 29.27 -3.61
N GLN A 242 -30.90 28.26 -3.94
CA GLN A 242 -32.14 28.42 -4.68
C GLN A 242 -33.22 27.49 -4.16
N HIS A 243 -34.44 28.00 -4.01
CA HIS A 243 -35.61 27.15 -3.80
C HIS A 243 -36.03 26.51 -5.13
N LEU A 244 -36.29 25.20 -5.12
CA LEU A 244 -36.75 24.44 -6.29
C LEU A 244 -38.24 24.08 -6.20
N SER A 245 -38.90 23.95 -7.34
CA SER A 245 -40.25 23.38 -7.37
C SER A 245 -40.23 21.90 -6.95
N VAL A 246 -41.12 21.53 -6.05
CA VAL A 246 -41.35 20.13 -5.66
C VAL A 246 -42.22 19.44 -6.72
N ASN A 247 -41.74 18.34 -7.28
CA ASN A 247 -42.47 17.54 -8.27
C ASN A 247 -43.19 16.33 -7.62
N ARG A 248 -43.87 15.51 -8.44
CA ARG A 248 -44.61 14.33 -7.94
C ARG A 248 -43.70 13.26 -7.31
N ASP A 249 -42.50 13.07 -7.84
CA ASP A 249 -41.54 12.09 -7.31
C ASP A 249 -40.97 12.57 -5.96
N ASP A 250 -40.71 13.87 -5.83
CA ASP A 250 -40.33 14.51 -4.57
C ASP A 250 -41.45 14.32 -3.52
N GLN A 251 -42.72 14.58 -3.89
CA GLN A 251 -43.88 14.37 -3.01
C GLN A 251 -44.04 12.91 -2.58
N ALA A 252 -43.81 11.96 -3.49
CA ALA A 252 -43.86 10.53 -3.17
C ALA A 252 -42.79 10.11 -2.16
N LYS A 253 -41.67 10.84 -2.09
CA LYS A 253 -40.61 10.69 -1.09
C LYS A 253 -40.86 11.50 0.19
N GLY A 254 -42.01 12.17 0.31
CA GLY A 254 -42.38 12.98 1.47
C GLY A 254 -41.77 14.38 1.50
N VAL A 255 -41.15 14.82 0.40
CA VAL A 255 -40.56 16.17 0.29
C VAL A 255 -41.65 17.21 0.08
N VAL A 256 -41.63 18.28 0.88
CA VAL A 256 -42.54 19.43 0.79
C VAL A 256 -41.83 20.73 0.40
N GLU A 257 -40.51 20.79 0.58
CA GLU A 257 -39.64 21.92 0.23
C GLU A 257 -38.31 21.38 -0.32
N LYS A 258 -37.73 22.03 -1.34
CA LYS A 258 -36.48 21.55 -1.95
C LYS A 258 -35.52 22.72 -2.15
N ILE A 259 -34.31 22.60 -1.62
CA ILE A 259 -33.28 23.64 -1.63
C ILE A 259 -32.06 23.14 -2.40
N ARG A 260 -31.58 23.94 -3.35
CA ARG A 260 -30.39 23.66 -4.14
C ARG A 260 -29.23 24.56 -3.72
N LEU A 261 -28.07 23.97 -3.49
CA LEU A 261 -26.77 24.64 -3.45
C LEU A 261 -26.03 24.38 -4.77
N LYS A 262 -25.63 25.45 -5.47
CA LYS A 262 -24.73 25.42 -6.62
C LYS A 262 -23.37 25.94 -6.20
N THR A 263 -22.37 25.07 -6.20
CA THR A 263 -20.98 25.40 -5.83
C THR A 263 -19.99 24.70 -6.76
N THR A 264 -18.71 24.74 -6.43
CA THR A 264 -17.65 23.99 -7.11
C THR A 264 -16.96 23.05 -6.14
N LEU A 265 -16.36 21.97 -6.66
CA LEU A 265 -15.55 21.07 -5.86
C LEU A 265 -14.36 21.80 -5.21
N GLU A 266 -13.77 22.74 -5.93
CA GLU A 266 -12.68 23.59 -5.46
C GLU A 266 -13.10 24.43 -4.26
N ASP A 267 -14.26 25.08 -4.31
CA ASP A 267 -14.77 25.90 -3.22
C ASP A 267 -15.06 25.06 -1.98
N VAL A 268 -15.72 23.93 -2.14
CA VAL A 268 -15.98 23.00 -1.02
C VAL A 268 -14.69 22.48 -0.42
N SER A 269 -13.68 22.15 -1.24
CA SER A 269 -12.37 21.68 -0.77
C SER A 269 -11.63 22.75 0.03
N LEU A 270 -11.62 24.00 -0.43
CA LEU A 270 -10.99 25.11 0.29
C LEU A 270 -11.75 25.44 1.59
N GLN A 271 -13.08 25.54 1.55
CA GLN A 271 -13.91 25.85 2.70
C GLN A 271 -13.79 24.78 3.79
N SER A 272 -14.01 23.51 3.42
CA SER A 272 -13.91 22.38 4.35
C SER A 272 -12.49 22.23 4.88
N GLY A 273 -11.49 22.38 4.00
CA GLY A 273 -10.09 22.27 4.38
C GLY A 273 -9.63 23.36 5.36
N MET A 274 -10.09 24.59 5.20
CA MET A 274 -9.79 25.66 6.16
C MET A 274 -10.57 25.49 7.47
N PHE A 275 -11.81 24.99 7.41
CA PHE A 275 -12.57 24.66 8.61
C PHE A 275 -11.89 23.54 9.42
N GLU A 276 -11.39 22.51 8.74
CA GLU A 276 -10.53 21.46 9.33
C GLU A 276 -9.27 22.06 9.93
N GLN A 277 -8.57 22.94 9.19
CA GLN A 277 -7.32 23.55 9.64
C GLN A 277 -7.48 24.32 10.95
N VAL A 278 -8.52 25.14 11.10
CA VAL A 278 -8.71 25.94 12.32
C VAL A 278 -9.19 25.11 13.52
N ASN A 279 -9.74 23.93 13.26
CA ASN A 279 -10.25 23.02 14.28
C ASN A 279 -9.34 21.80 14.50
N GLN A 280 -8.16 21.74 13.88
CA GLN A 280 -7.33 20.53 13.85
C GLN A 280 -6.95 20.05 15.26
N LYS A 281 -6.43 20.94 16.12
CA LYS A 281 -6.12 20.58 17.52
C LYS A 281 -7.36 20.28 18.32
N TYR A 282 -8.45 21.01 18.11
CA TYR A 282 -9.72 20.72 18.79
C TYR A 282 -10.21 19.31 18.44
N PHE A 283 -10.19 18.95 17.16
CA PHE A 283 -10.58 17.63 16.71
C PHE A 283 -9.68 16.54 17.30
N ASN A 284 -8.36 16.67 17.17
CA ASN A 284 -7.44 15.64 17.67
C ASN A 284 -7.48 15.52 19.21
N GLN A 285 -7.36 16.64 19.93
CA GLN A 285 -7.20 16.63 21.38
C GLN A 285 -8.54 16.55 22.12
N SER A 286 -9.52 17.35 21.70
CA SER A 286 -10.80 17.48 22.40
C SER A 286 -11.86 16.51 21.89
N VAL A 287 -11.85 16.12 20.61
CA VAL A 287 -12.81 15.15 20.05
C VAL A 287 -12.26 13.73 20.12
N LEU A 288 -11.04 13.47 19.64
CA LEU A 288 -10.47 12.11 19.59
C LEU A 288 -9.72 11.70 20.86
N GLY A 289 -9.28 12.66 21.69
CA GLY A 289 -8.51 12.39 22.91
C GLY A 289 -7.02 12.14 22.67
N LEU A 290 -6.51 12.41 21.46
CA LEU A 290 -5.09 12.26 21.11
C LEU A 290 -4.28 13.44 21.65
N LYS A 291 -3.30 13.18 22.53
CA LYS A 291 -2.45 14.22 23.12
C LYS A 291 -1.28 14.54 22.20
N ASP A 292 -1.23 15.78 21.71
CA ASP A 292 -0.10 16.36 20.94
C ASP A 292 0.33 15.57 19.68
N GLN A 293 -0.52 14.68 19.18
CA GLN A 293 -0.35 13.94 17.93
C GLN A 293 -1.60 14.09 17.06
N SER A 294 -1.41 14.21 15.75
CA SER A 294 -2.52 14.14 14.80
C SER A 294 -3.04 12.71 14.66
N LEU A 295 -4.27 12.53 14.15
CA LEU A 295 -4.80 11.20 13.84
C LEU A 295 -3.87 10.44 12.88
N GLU A 296 -3.26 11.13 11.92
CA GLU A 296 -2.28 10.57 10.99
C GLU A 296 -1.02 10.15 11.74
N GLN A 297 -0.45 11.00 12.60
CA GLN A 297 0.73 10.67 13.37
C GLN A 297 0.48 9.54 14.37
N TRP A 298 -0.74 9.43 14.91
CA TRP A 298 -1.14 8.29 15.72
C TRP A 298 -1.31 7.03 14.86
N ALA A 299 -1.97 7.11 13.70
CA ALA A 299 -2.18 5.96 12.82
C ALA A 299 -0.88 5.48 12.17
N GLU A 300 0.00 6.41 11.79
CA GLU A 300 1.37 6.16 11.37
C GLU A 300 2.19 5.68 12.56
N GLY A 301 2.09 6.28 13.74
CA GLY A 301 2.74 5.79 14.96
C GLY A 301 2.33 4.37 15.31
N GLU A 302 1.08 3.99 15.12
CA GLU A 302 0.55 2.63 15.31
C GLU A 302 0.94 1.69 14.15
N ALA A 303 0.95 2.17 12.90
CA ALA A 303 1.41 1.39 11.76
C ALA A 303 2.92 1.17 11.80
N THR A 304 3.66 2.18 12.24
CA THR A 304 5.10 2.20 12.47
C THR A 304 5.46 1.48 13.76
N ALA A 305 4.63 1.50 14.81
CA ALA A 305 4.78 0.65 15.99
C ALA A 305 4.38 -0.79 15.71
N GLN A 306 3.47 -1.06 14.78
CA GLN A 306 3.23 -2.40 14.25
C GLN A 306 4.33 -2.82 13.27
N GLN A 307 4.98 -1.87 12.59
CA GLN A 307 6.20 -2.09 11.81
C GLN A 307 7.43 -2.19 12.70
N ALA A 308 7.45 -1.56 13.89
CA ALA A 308 8.57 -1.51 14.83
C ALA A 308 8.48 -2.60 15.88
N GLU A 309 7.28 -3.02 16.29
CA GLU A 309 7.04 -4.35 16.82
C GLU A 309 7.41 -5.38 15.76
N LYS A 310 7.23 -5.14 14.46
CA LYS A 310 7.83 -5.94 13.36
C LYS A 310 9.31 -5.65 13.08
N ILE A 311 9.99 -4.71 13.76
CA ILE A 311 11.45 -4.49 13.68
C ILE A 311 12.11 -5.11 14.92
N VAL A 312 11.46 -5.05 16.08
CA VAL A 312 11.78 -5.81 17.30
C VAL A 312 11.35 -7.28 17.18
N THR A 313 10.34 -7.56 16.36
CA THR A 313 9.99 -8.88 15.79
C THR A 313 10.13 -8.85 14.27
N GLY A 314 11.24 -8.23 13.83
CA GLY A 314 11.81 -8.35 12.49
C GLY A 314 11.46 -9.68 11.86
N LYS A 315 10.91 -9.68 10.64
CA LYS A 315 11.36 -10.72 9.72
C LYS A 315 12.87 -10.50 9.62
N GLU A 316 13.61 -11.21 10.46
CA GLU A 316 14.99 -11.53 10.23
C GLU A 316 15.12 -11.83 8.73
N THR A 317 16.06 -11.21 8.04
CA THR A 317 16.42 -11.64 6.67
C THR A 317 16.68 -13.15 6.71
N PRO A 318 16.56 -13.89 5.60
CA PRO A 318 16.89 -15.32 5.61
C PRO A 318 18.24 -15.61 6.28
N GLU A 319 19.20 -14.69 6.13
CA GLU A 319 20.52 -14.71 6.75
C GLU A 319 20.42 -14.51 8.26
N GLN A 320 19.69 -13.50 8.74
CA GLN A 320 19.47 -13.29 10.17
C GLN A 320 18.70 -14.46 10.83
N GLN A 321 17.76 -15.10 10.12
CA GLN A 321 17.05 -16.28 10.61
C GLN A 321 17.98 -17.49 10.70
N ALA A 322 18.88 -17.60 9.73
CA ALA A 322 19.91 -18.62 9.71
C ALA A 322 20.91 -18.41 10.85
N ASP A 323 21.34 -17.17 11.10
CA ASP A 323 22.24 -16.79 12.20
C ASP A 323 21.60 -17.08 13.57
N ALA A 324 20.35 -16.66 13.78
CA ALA A 324 19.62 -16.92 15.01
C ALA A 324 19.39 -18.43 15.24
N ALA A 325 19.09 -19.18 14.18
CA ALA A 325 18.95 -20.64 14.24
C ALA A 325 20.29 -21.33 14.55
N ALA A 326 21.38 -20.88 13.94
CA ALA A 326 22.72 -21.41 14.16
C ALA A 326 23.20 -21.13 15.60
N LEU A 327 22.98 -19.91 16.11
CA LEU A 327 23.29 -19.54 17.48
C LEU A 327 22.49 -20.37 18.49
N SER A 328 21.19 -20.57 18.23
CA SER A 328 20.32 -21.39 19.08
C SER A 328 20.76 -22.86 19.09
N LEU A 329 21.15 -23.40 17.93
CA LEU A 329 21.72 -24.74 17.82
C LEU A 329 23.01 -24.86 18.64
N TYR A 330 23.93 -23.91 18.49
CA TYR A 330 25.20 -23.86 19.20
C TYR A 330 24.99 -23.85 20.73
N GLN A 331 24.11 -22.97 21.23
CA GLN A 331 23.78 -22.88 22.65
C GLN A 331 23.21 -24.20 23.20
N LEU A 332 22.30 -24.85 22.47
CA LEU A 332 21.72 -26.13 22.89
C LEU A 332 22.73 -27.26 22.93
N LEU A 333 23.70 -27.29 22.00
CA LEU A 333 24.77 -28.27 21.98
C LEU A 333 25.77 -28.05 23.12
N ASN A 334 26.19 -26.80 23.35
CA ASN A 334 27.08 -26.46 24.47
C ASN A 334 26.45 -26.81 25.82
N GLN A 335 25.16 -26.51 26.00
CA GLN A 335 24.42 -26.88 27.20
C GLN A 335 24.35 -28.41 27.40
N LYS A 336 24.23 -29.18 26.30
CA LYS A 336 24.13 -30.63 26.36
C LYS A 336 25.44 -31.30 26.74
N PHE A 337 26.56 -30.84 26.18
CA PHE A 337 27.87 -31.45 26.34
C PHE A 337 28.71 -30.82 27.45
N ASN A 338 28.19 -29.80 28.17
CA ASN A 338 28.92 -29.02 29.16
C ASN A 338 30.27 -28.50 28.62
N LEU A 339 30.29 -28.13 27.34
CA LEU A 339 31.47 -27.55 26.71
C LEU A 339 31.62 -26.15 27.30
N THR A 340 32.69 -25.93 28.08
CA THR A 340 33.09 -24.59 28.50
C THR A 340 33.28 -23.77 27.23
N ALA A 341 32.67 -22.59 27.16
CA ALA A 341 32.81 -21.68 26.02
C ALA A 341 34.30 -21.39 25.79
N SER A 342 34.91 -22.11 24.85
CA SER A 342 36.16 -21.69 24.26
C SER A 342 35.84 -20.44 23.44
N GLU A 343 36.53 -19.35 23.75
CA GLU A 343 36.43 -18.00 23.18
C GLU A 343 36.82 -17.95 21.68
N GLU A 344 36.40 -18.91 20.86
CA GLU A 344 36.74 -18.97 19.43
C GLU A 344 35.67 -18.37 18.50
N LEU A 345 34.60 -17.78 19.05
CA LEU A 345 33.62 -16.99 18.27
C LEU A 345 33.26 -15.63 18.90
N GLU A 346 33.92 -15.23 19.99
CA GLU A 346 33.89 -13.82 20.41
C GLU A 346 34.99 -13.06 19.66
N ALA A 347 34.56 -12.23 18.71
CA ALA A 347 35.33 -11.15 18.08
C ALA A 347 36.55 -11.56 17.23
N THR A 348 36.30 -12.03 16.01
CA THR A 348 37.23 -11.78 14.91
C THR A 348 37.05 -10.33 14.42
N GLU A 349 37.93 -9.46 14.94
CA GLU A 349 38.42 -8.19 14.36
C GLU A 349 37.42 -7.01 14.24
N LEU A 350 37.06 -6.45 15.39
CA LEU A 350 37.04 -4.99 15.58
C LEU A 350 38.41 -4.57 16.13
N GLU A 351 39.46 -4.63 15.30
CA GLU A 351 40.72 -3.95 15.63
C GLU A 351 40.55 -2.45 15.41
N SER A 352 40.07 -1.77 16.45
CA SER A 352 40.35 -0.35 16.64
C SER A 352 41.78 -0.22 17.18
N GLU A 353 42.77 -0.19 16.30
CA GLU A 353 44.07 0.37 16.65
C GLU A 353 43.91 1.88 16.86
N SER A 354 43.79 2.27 18.13
CA SER A 354 44.09 3.64 18.55
C SER A 354 45.58 3.77 18.79
N ASP A 355 46.28 4.50 17.93
CA ASP A 355 47.51 5.19 18.32
C ASP A 355 47.52 6.65 17.83
N SER A 356 47.27 7.51 18.82
CA SER A 356 47.61 8.92 19.05
C SER A 356 47.95 9.91 17.93
N GLU A 357 47.25 11.05 18.03
CA GLU A 357 47.69 12.45 17.86
C GLU A 357 47.84 13.06 16.45
N ALA A 358 46.87 13.90 16.07
CA ALA A 358 47.05 15.36 16.10
C ALA A 358 45.70 16.10 15.97
N SER A 359 45.53 17.10 16.83
CA SER A 359 44.46 18.10 16.87
C SER A 359 44.10 18.68 15.50
N ASP A 360 42.80 18.72 15.19
CA ASP A 360 42.17 19.97 14.77
C ASP A 360 40.68 19.98 15.12
N GLN A 361 40.28 21.06 15.81
CA GLN A 361 38.90 21.39 16.10
C GLN A 361 38.17 21.73 14.80
N GLU A 362 37.29 20.86 14.33
CA GLU A 362 36.18 21.28 13.48
C GLU A 362 34.86 20.84 14.12
N THR A 363 34.07 21.87 14.45
CA THR A 363 32.64 21.85 14.74
C THR A 363 31.90 20.73 14.01
N SER A 364 31.28 19.85 14.79
CA SER A 364 30.28 18.89 14.31
C SER A 364 29.06 19.64 13.76
N VAL A 365 29.10 19.96 12.46
CA VAL A 365 27.90 20.23 11.69
C VAL A 365 27.35 18.87 11.28
N ALA A 366 26.14 18.53 11.70
CA ALA A 366 25.40 17.42 11.14
C ALA A 366 25.23 17.69 9.63
N VAL A 367 25.98 16.97 8.80
CA VAL A 367 25.84 17.04 7.35
C VAL A 367 24.58 16.24 6.99
N VAL A 368 23.48 16.97 6.79
CA VAL A 368 22.31 16.46 6.07
C VAL A 368 22.68 16.51 4.59
N ASP A 369 23.25 15.43 4.06
CA ASP A 369 23.72 15.35 2.66
C ASP A 369 22.69 14.68 1.72
N GLY A 370 21.41 14.73 2.07
CA GLY A 370 20.30 14.30 1.22
C GLY A 370 19.55 15.51 0.65
N LEU A 371 18.99 15.39 -0.55
CA LEU A 371 18.10 16.43 -1.11
C LEU A 371 16.86 16.59 -0.20
N ASP A 372 16.36 17.81 -0.06
CA ASP A 372 15.04 18.04 0.53
C ASP A 372 13.94 17.95 -0.55
N ALA A 373 12.67 17.95 -0.13
CA ALA A 373 11.55 17.84 -1.04
C ALA A 373 11.51 19.01 -2.05
N GLU A 374 11.87 20.22 -1.60
CA GLU A 374 11.97 21.41 -2.43
C GLU A 374 13.06 21.27 -3.52
N ALA A 375 14.23 20.72 -3.18
CA ALA A 375 15.32 20.48 -4.13
C ALA A 375 14.93 19.40 -5.16
N CYS A 376 14.23 18.33 -4.75
CA CYS A 376 13.68 17.35 -5.66
C CYS A 376 12.65 17.97 -6.63
N GLN A 377 11.78 18.85 -6.14
CA GLN A 377 10.85 19.59 -7.02
C GLN A 377 11.57 20.55 -7.96
N ALA A 378 12.67 21.16 -7.53
CA ALA A 378 13.50 22.02 -8.36
C ALA A 378 14.21 21.22 -9.47
N LEU A 379 14.71 20.01 -9.16
CA LEU A 379 15.30 19.10 -10.15
C LEU A 379 14.28 18.68 -11.21
N ASN A 380 13.05 18.37 -10.82
CA ASN A 380 11.96 18.06 -11.76
C ASN A 380 11.68 19.22 -12.74
N LYS A 381 11.85 20.47 -12.29
CA LYS A 381 11.67 21.68 -13.11
C LYS A 381 12.94 22.10 -13.87
N SER A 382 14.06 21.41 -13.66
CA SER A 382 15.36 21.77 -14.23
C SER A 382 15.56 21.11 -15.59
N ASN A 383 16.30 21.80 -16.48
CA ASN A 383 16.78 21.23 -17.74
C ASN A 383 18.19 20.62 -17.60
N GLN A 384 18.72 20.51 -16.38
CA GLN A 384 20.04 19.93 -16.15
C GLN A 384 20.01 18.40 -16.17
N PRO A 385 21.12 17.73 -16.53
CA PRO A 385 21.23 16.28 -16.38
C PRO A 385 21.03 15.88 -14.93
N ILE A 386 20.13 14.94 -14.70
CA ILE A 386 19.81 14.44 -13.35
C ILE A 386 20.64 13.18 -13.10
N ALA A 387 21.42 13.15 -12.02
CA ALA A 387 22.20 11.97 -11.66
C ALA A 387 21.28 10.82 -11.22
N ALA A 388 21.70 9.57 -11.47
CA ALA A 388 20.89 8.38 -11.17
C ALA A 388 20.51 8.27 -9.68
N GLY A 389 21.44 8.59 -8.79
CA GLY A 389 21.17 8.57 -7.35
C GLY A 389 20.21 9.66 -6.90
N ASP A 390 20.31 10.88 -7.44
CA ASP A 390 19.34 11.95 -7.14
C ASP A 390 17.92 11.53 -7.60
N ALA A 391 17.80 10.92 -8.78
CA ALA A 391 16.51 10.45 -9.29
C ALA A 391 15.91 9.34 -8.41
N THR A 392 16.74 8.40 -7.98
CA THR A 392 16.34 7.29 -7.10
C THR A 392 15.93 7.81 -5.73
N TYR A 393 16.77 8.66 -5.12
CA TYR A 393 16.54 9.25 -3.82
C TYR A 393 15.25 10.11 -3.79
N CYS A 394 15.04 10.98 -4.79
CA CYS A 394 13.82 11.80 -4.86
C CYS A 394 12.54 10.96 -5.02
N MET A 395 12.61 9.86 -5.77
CA MET A 395 11.50 8.94 -5.91
C MET A 395 11.22 8.19 -4.61
N GLN A 396 12.23 7.60 -3.98
CA GLN A 396 12.04 6.76 -2.80
C GLN A 396 11.70 7.56 -1.54
N GLN A 397 12.37 8.70 -1.34
CA GLN A 397 12.21 9.49 -0.13
C GLN A 397 10.98 10.41 -0.18
N TYR A 398 10.60 10.89 -1.38
CA TYR A 398 9.55 11.91 -1.52
C TYR A 398 8.45 11.58 -2.55
N ASP A 399 8.50 10.43 -3.24
CA ASP A 399 7.55 10.05 -4.30
C ASP A 399 7.54 11.08 -5.46
N ILE A 400 8.70 11.71 -5.73
CA ILE A 400 8.87 12.71 -6.79
C ILE A 400 9.63 12.09 -7.97
N ASP A 401 8.92 11.86 -9.07
CA ASP A 401 9.55 11.50 -10.35
C ASP A 401 10.17 12.73 -11.01
N VAL A 402 11.47 12.91 -10.82
CA VAL A 402 12.24 14.02 -11.42
C VAL A 402 12.56 13.79 -12.90
N LEU A 403 12.35 12.58 -13.44
CA LEU A 403 12.65 12.23 -14.82
C LEU A 403 11.45 12.43 -15.76
N GLN A 404 10.26 12.70 -15.22
CA GLN A 404 9.06 13.06 -15.98
C GLN A 404 8.79 14.57 -15.91
N SER A 405 8.72 15.23 -17.08
CA SER A 405 8.22 16.60 -17.15
C SER A 405 6.71 16.60 -16.90
N VAL A 406 6.30 17.11 -15.74
CA VAL A 406 4.88 17.22 -15.39
C VAL A 406 4.23 18.23 -16.35
N GLN A 407 3.40 17.73 -17.29
CA GLN A 407 2.27 18.53 -17.76
C GLN A 407 1.49 18.92 -16.51
N THR A 408 1.45 20.21 -16.20
CA THR A 408 0.87 20.79 -14.99
C THR A 408 -0.55 20.27 -14.81
N SER A 409 -0.70 19.28 -13.95
CA SER A 409 -2.01 18.73 -13.60
C SER A 409 -2.85 19.84 -13.00
N LYS A 410 -4.08 20.03 -13.48
CA LYS A 410 -5.04 21.01 -12.93
C LYS A 410 -5.28 20.83 -11.42
N MET A 411 -4.96 19.65 -10.87
CA MET A 411 -5.02 19.37 -9.43
C MET A 411 -3.89 20.03 -8.60
N LEU A 412 -2.72 20.33 -9.20
CA LEU A 412 -1.62 20.97 -8.47
C LEU A 412 -2.00 22.37 -7.96
N GLY A 413 -2.75 23.14 -8.76
CA GLY A 413 -3.17 24.51 -8.40
C GLY A 413 -4.09 24.57 -7.18
N LEU A 414 -4.96 23.57 -6.98
CA LEU A 414 -5.82 23.49 -5.78
C LEU A 414 -5.00 23.13 -4.53
N THR A 415 -4.03 22.22 -4.66
CA THR A 415 -3.13 21.84 -3.56
C THR A 415 -2.27 23.02 -3.11
N GLU A 416 -1.69 23.77 -4.05
CA GLU A 416 -0.92 24.98 -3.76
C GLU A 416 -1.79 26.07 -3.10
N ALA A 417 -3.00 26.30 -3.63
CA ALA A 417 -3.95 27.26 -3.05
C ALA A 417 -4.34 26.88 -1.61
N ARG A 418 -4.58 25.60 -1.34
CA ARG A 418 -4.88 25.09 0.00
C ARG A 418 -3.67 25.28 0.94
N ALA A 419 -2.46 24.97 0.49
CA ALA A 419 -1.25 25.13 1.29
C ALA A 419 -0.99 26.60 1.67
N GLU A 420 -1.18 27.52 0.72
CA GLU A 420 -1.04 28.97 0.97
C GLU A 420 -2.07 29.47 1.99
N LEU A 421 -3.36 29.12 1.82
CA LEU A 421 -4.39 29.51 2.79
C LEU A 421 -4.21 28.86 4.16
N SER A 422 -3.71 27.61 4.21
CA SER A 422 -3.48 26.92 5.48
C SER A 422 -2.51 27.71 6.36
N LYS A 423 -1.50 28.38 5.79
CA LYS A 423 -0.58 29.26 6.54
C LYS A 423 -1.31 30.43 7.20
N THR A 424 -2.29 31.02 6.52
CA THR A 424 -3.12 32.12 7.06
C THR A 424 -4.04 31.63 8.18
N PHE A 425 -4.67 30.46 8.00
CA PHE A 425 -5.66 29.93 8.92
C PHE A 425 -5.05 29.18 10.12
N ALA A 426 -3.80 28.72 10.03
CA ALA A 426 -3.09 28.03 11.12
C ALA A 426 -3.01 28.85 12.43
N ALA A 427 -3.03 30.19 12.35
CA ALA A 427 -3.01 31.05 13.53
C ALA A 427 -4.25 30.90 14.44
N TYR A 428 -5.35 30.36 13.92
CA TYR A 428 -6.61 30.16 14.65
C TYR A 428 -6.74 28.75 15.25
N ASP A 429 -5.82 27.84 14.94
CA ASP A 429 -5.79 26.49 15.50
C ASP A 429 -5.26 26.49 16.94
N GLN A 430 -6.16 26.75 17.89
CA GLN A 430 -5.84 26.98 19.31
C GLN A 430 -6.43 25.94 20.27
N ASN A 431 -6.81 24.75 19.78
CA ASN A 431 -7.57 23.74 20.55
C ASN A 431 -8.87 24.30 21.16
N GLN A 432 -9.50 25.23 20.45
CA GLN A 432 -10.82 25.76 20.77
C GLN A 432 -11.74 25.42 19.61
N PHE A 433 -12.96 25.00 19.90
CA PHE A 433 -13.94 24.75 18.85
C PHE A 433 -14.31 26.07 18.17
N ILE A 434 -14.08 26.14 16.87
CA ILE A 434 -14.57 27.19 16.00
C ILE A 434 -15.76 26.60 15.24
N ASP A 435 -16.97 27.00 15.65
CA ASP A 435 -18.20 26.62 14.98
C ASP A 435 -18.37 27.30 13.62
N GLN A 436 -19.46 26.99 12.92
CA GLN A 436 -19.71 27.50 11.57
C GLN A 436 -19.85 29.03 11.52
N ASP A 437 -20.42 29.66 12.55
CA ASP A 437 -20.63 31.11 12.60
C ASP A 437 -19.32 31.86 12.83
N ALA A 438 -18.51 31.38 13.79
CA ALA A 438 -17.17 31.90 14.03
C ALA A 438 -16.26 31.68 12.82
N PHE A 439 -16.35 30.52 12.17
CA PHE A 439 -15.61 30.25 10.93
C PHE A 439 -16.03 31.17 9.79
N LYS A 440 -17.33 31.45 9.62
CA LYS A 440 -17.84 32.42 8.64
C LYS A 440 -17.28 33.81 8.86
N ALA A 441 -17.15 34.25 10.11
CA ALA A 441 -16.48 35.52 10.43
C ALA A 441 -15.01 35.52 10.02
N LEU A 442 -14.27 34.42 10.25
CA LEU A 442 -12.88 34.27 9.81
C LEU A 442 -12.75 34.23 8.29
N TRP A 443 -13.63 33.49 7.62
CA TRP A 443 -13.68 33.41 6.16
C TRP A 443 -13.91 34.79 5.54
N ASN A 444 -14.84 35.57 6.09
CA ASN A 444 -15.09 36.94 5.66
C ASN A 444 -13.91 37.89 5.92
N LYS A 445 -13.21 37.71 7.05
CA LYS A 445 -12.01 38.49 7.39
C LYS A 445 -10.87 38.30 6.37
N HIS A 446 -10.70 37.08 5.83
CA HIS A 446 -9.61 36.72 4.91
C HIS A 446 -10.03 36.65 3.45
N GLN A 447 -11.10 37.36 3.06
CA GLN A 447 -11.60 37.34 1.68
C GLN A 447 -10.53 37.75 0.66
N ALA A 448 -9.66 38.71 0.99
CA ALA A 448 -8.62 39.15 0.07
C ALA A 448 -7.61 38.03 -0.25
N GLU A 449 -7.20 37.27 0.75
CA GLU A 449 -6.31 36.11 0.63
C GLU A 449 -6.99 34.98 -0.14
N ILE A 450 -8.26 34.70 0.18
CA ILE A 450 -9.06 33.66 -0.49
C ILE A 450 -9.21 33.97 -1.98
N GLN A 451 -9.59 35.20 -2.34
CA GLN A 451 -9.73 35.58 -3.75
C GLN A 451 -8.40 35.53 -4.51
N ARG A 452 -7.28 35.87 -3.84
CA ARG A 452 -5.94 35.78 -4.42
C ARG A 452 -5.56 34.34 -4.77
N VAL A 453 -5.83 33.38 -3.89
CA VAL A 453 -5.51 31.97 -4.17
C VAL A 453 -6.51 31.33 -5.14
N LYS A 454 -7.81 31.71 -5.06
CA LYS A 454 -8.83 31.23 -6.00
C LYS A 454 -8.48 31.60 -7.44
N ALA A 455 -7.90 32.78 -7.66
CA ALA A 455 -7.42 33.20 -8.98
C ALA A 455 -6.32 32.31 -9.57
N LYS A 456 -5.61 31.52 -8.74
CA LYS A 456 -4.59 30.55 -9.18
C LYS A 456 -5.18 29.19 -9.55
N VAL A 457 -6.42 28.91 -9.13
CA VAL A 457 -7.10 27.64 -9.40
C VAL A 457 -7.76 27.71 -10.77
N GLN A 458 -7.21 26.98 -11.73
CA GLN A 458 -7.67 27.00 -13.13
C GLN A 458 -8.82 26.01 -13.42
N SER A 459 -9.19 25.16 -12.46
CA SER A 459 -10.32 24.22 -12.58
C SER A 459 -11.59 24.78 -11.94
N SER A 460 -12.73 24.52 -12.58
CA SER A 460 -14.05 24.81 -12.05
C SER A 460 -14.94 23.60 -12.29
N ASN A 461 -14.98 22.72 -11.30
CA ASN A 461 -15.71 21.46 -11.36
C ASN A 461 -17.08 21.67 -10.67
N PRO A 462 -18.20 21.69 -11.42
CA PRO A 462 -19.51 22.02 -10.85
C PRO A 462 -19.94 20.96 -9.84
N PHE A 463 -20.40 21.40 -8.69
CA PHE A 463 -20.95 20.55 -7.65
C PHE A 463 -22.29 21.10 -7.17
N VAL A 464 -23.34 20.31 -7.33
CA VAL A 464 -24.71 20.68 -6.99
C VAL A 464 -25.24 19.73 -5.94
N ILE A 465 -25.83 20.29 -4.89
CA ILE A 465 -26.46 19.54 -3.80
C ILE A 465 -27.92 19.98 -3.69
N ASP A 466 -28.85 19.05 -3.80
CA ASP A 466 -30.27 19.30 -3.54
C ASP A 466 -30.69 18.63 -2.23
N VAL A 467 -31.24 19.41 -1.31
CA VAL A 467 -31.79 18.92 -0.04
C VAL A 467 -33.31 19.05 -0.11
N GLY A 468 -34.01 17.91 -0.07
CA GLY A 468 -35.46 17.86 0.05
C GLY A 468 -35.84 17.76 1.53
N LEU A 469 -36.71 18.64 2.00
CA LEU A 469 -37.19 18.69 3.38
C LEU A 469 -38.58 18.10 3.49
N ASP A 470 -38.83 17.33 4.56
CA ASP A 470 -40.18 16.87 4.93
C ASP A 470 -40.99 17.95 5.66
N ALA A 471 -42.25 17.63 5.99
CA ALA A 471 -43.15 18.55 6.69
C ALA A 471 -42.65 18.97 8.10
N GLN A 472 -41.69 18.25 8.68
CA GLN A 472 -41.06 18.57 9.95
C GLN A 472 -39.76 19.39 9.76
N GLY A 473 -39.39 19.69 8.52
CA GLY A 473 -38.17 20.42 8.16
C GLY A 473 -36.90 19.56 8.28
N ARG A 474 -37.02 18.23 8.24
CA ARG A 474 -35.89 17.29 8.25
C ARG A 474 -35.52 16.91 6.82
N ALA A 475 -34.26 16.57 6.57
CA ALA A 475 -33.87 16.05 5.26
C ALA A 475 -34.60 14.73 4.96
N ALA A 476 -35.48 14.74 3.97
CA ALA A 476 -36.06 13.54 3.38
C ALA A 476 -35.20 13.05 2.22
N THR A 477 -34.60 13.96 1.44
CA THR A 477 -33.69 13.58 0.35
C THR A 477 -32.42 14.43 0.34
N ILE A 478 -31.32 13.82 -0.11
CA ILE A 478 -30.05 14.50 -0.39
C ILE A 478 -29.52 13.98 -1.73
N ASP A 479 -29.55 14.84 -2.75
CA ASP A 479 -29.10 14.50 -4.09
C ASP A 479 -27.81 15.26 -4.43
N TYR A 480 -26.76 14.55 -4.79
CA TYR A 480 -25.46 15.08 -5.19
C TYR A 480 -25.27 14.94 -6.71
N ASN A 481 -24.76 15.98 -7.35
CA ASN A 481 -24.35 15.96 -8.75
C ASN A 481 -23.02 16.68 -8.91
N LEU A 482 -21.96 15.90 -9.18
CA LEU A 482 -20.59 16.37 -9.33
C LEU A 482 -20.11 16.15 -10.76
N GLY A 483 -19.69 17.22 -11.42
CA GLY A 483 -18.96 17.16 -12.69
C GLY A 483 -17.47 17.37 -12.45
N PHE A 484 -16.64 16.43 -12.88
CA PHE A 484 -15.19 16.46 -12.73
C PHE A 484 -14.49 16.31 -14.09
N THR A 485 -13.56 17.20 -14.41
CA THR A 485 -12.74 17.06 -15.62
C THR A 485 -11.47 16.27 -15.31
N LEU A 486 -11.27 15.15 -16.01
CA LEU A 486 -10.12 14.27 -15.77
C LEU A 486 -8.80 14.97 -16.14
N PRO A 487 -7.78 15.00 -15.26
CA PRO A 487 -6.46 15.57 -15.57
C PRO A 487 -5.87 14.97 -16.84
N GLY A 488 -5.24 15.79 -17.69
CA GLY A 488 -4.64 15.33 -18.95
C GLY A 488 -5.64 15.02 -20.07
N SER A 489 -6.96 15.20 -19.86
CA SER A 489 -7.98 14.97 -20.89
C SER A 489 -9.11 16.01 -20.88
N ASP A 490 -9.88 16.08 -21.97
CA ASP A 490 -11.12 16.87 -22.04
C ASP A 490 -12.36 16.07 -21.60
N LYS A 491 -12.18 14.83 -21.10
CA LYS A 491 -13.28 13.98 -20.66
C LYS A 491 -13.82 14.46 -19.32
N LYS A 492 -15.16 14.52 -19.23
CA LYS A 492 -15.87 14.84 -17.99
C LYS A 492 -16.48 13.57 -17.40
N LEU A 493 -16.24 13.40 -16.11
CA LEU A 493 -16.87 12.42 -15.25
C LEU A 493 -17.99 13.11 -14.50
N ASN A 494 -19.21 12.58 -14.62
CA ASN A 494 -20.39 13.06 -13.93
C ASN A 494 -20.82 12.00 -12.92
N LEU A 495 -20.68 12.31 -11.64
CA LEU A 495 -21.14 11.47 -10.55
C LEU A 495 -22.48 11.99 -10.03
N ARG A 496 -23.48 11.13 -9.96
CA ARG A 496 -24.78 11.43 -9.34
C ARG A 496 -25.06 10.44 -8.24
N ALA A 497 -25.51 10.95 -7.09
CA ALA A 497 -25.99 10.12 -6.00
C ALA A 497 -27.30 10.69 -5.46
N ASP A 498 -28.36 9.89 -5.45
CA ASP A 498 -29.62 10.21 -4.77
C ASP A 498 -29.70 9.46 -3.45
N THR A 499 -30.11 10.16 -2.40
CA THR A 499 -30.28 9.58 -1.06
C THR A 499 -31.66 9.92 -0.53
N LEU A 500 -32.38 8.91 -0.05
CA LEU A 500 -33.61 9.01 0.72
C LEU A 500 -33.28 8.72 2.18
N ILE A 501 -33.73 9.59 3.09
CA ILE A 501 -33.63 9.41 4.53
C ILE A 501 -35.04 9.28 5.09
N GLN A 502 -35.26 8.27 5.93
CA GLN A 502 -36.58 7.94 6.45
C GLN A 502 -36.49 7.30 7.83
N ASN A 503 -37.65 7.02 8.43
CA ASN A 503 -37.77 6.31 9.70
C ASN A 503 -36.95 6.93 10.85
N TYR A 504 -36.85 8.26 10.88
CA TYR A 504 -36.26 9.01 11.99
C TYR A 504 -36.83 8.56 13.34
N GLY A 505 -35.95 8.10 14.23
CA GLY A 505 -36.26 7.58 15.56
C GLY A 505 -36.75 6.12 15.60
N HIS A 506 -36.99 5.49 14.45
CA HIS A 506 -37.58 4.16 14.31
C HIS A 506 -36.92 3.36 13.18
N ALA A 507 -35.59 3.41 13.09
CA ALA A 507 -34.85 2.77 12.01
C ALA A 507 -35.03 1.24 12.02
N THR A 508 -34.83 0.63 10.86
CA THR A 508 -34.90 -0.81 10.67
C THR A 508 -33.89 -1.50 11.59
N PRO A 509 -34.31 -2.44 12.47
CA PRO A 509 -33.39 -3.13 13.36
C PRO A 509 -32.33 -3.95 12.61
N ILE A 510 -31.09 -3.91 13.10
CA ILE A 510 -30.00 -4.75 12.58
C ILE A 510 -30.09 -6.15 13.21
N ASP A 511 -30.02 -7.20 12.37
CA ASP A 511 -30.19 -8.60 12.83
C ASP A 511 -29.02 -9.08 13.69
N THR A 512 -29.18 -8.93 15.01
CA THR A 512 -28.19 -9.38 15.99
C THR A 512 -27.98 -10.90 16.03
N LYS A 513 -28.91 -11.72 15.51
CA LYS A 513 -28.70 -13.17 15.44
C LYS A 513 -27.65 -13.50 14.38
N GLN A 514 -27.72 -12.83 13.23
CA GLN A 514 -26.73 -12.97 12.16
C GLN A 514 -25.33 -12.54 12.62
N LEU A 515 -25.24 -11.47 13.42
CA LEU A 515 -23.97 -11.01 14.00
C LEU A 515 -23.36 -12.03 14.96
N LYS A 516 -24.19 -12.68 15.79
CA LYS A 516 -23.73 -13.73 16.74
C LYS A 516 -23.24 -15.01 16.04
N GLN A 517 -23.76 -15.27 14.85
CA GLN A 517 -23.36 -16.41 14.01
C GLN A 517 -22.20 -16.07 13.07
N ALA A 518 -21.73 -14.82 13.08
CA ALA A 518 -20.63 -14.41 12.24
C ALA A 518 -19.33 -15.11 12.66
N LYS A 519 -18.57 -15.52 11.66
CA LYS A 519 -17.26 -16.17 11.85
C LYS A 519 -16.16 -15.13 11.72
N SER A 520 -15.02 -15.33 12.35
CA SER A 520 -13.85 -14.49 12.04
C SER A 520 -13.47 -14.65 10.56
N PHE A 521 -12.83 -13.65 9.96
CA PHE A 521 -12.33 -13.78 8.58
C PHE A 521 -11.44 -15.02 8.38
N LYS A 522 -10.66 -15.41 9.39
CA LYS A 522 -9.81 -16.61 9.40
C LYS A 522 -10.64 -17.90 9.36
N GLU A 523 -11.71 -17.98 10.12
CA GLU A 523 -12.61 -19.14 10.14
C GLU A 523 -13.46 -19.23 8.87
N ALA A 524 -13.93 -18.08 8.37
CA ALA A 524 -14.72 -18.00 7.15
C ALA A 524 -13.91 -18.42 5.91
N SER A 525 -12.59 -18.16 5.88
CA SER A 525 -11.69 -18.49 4.76
C SER A 525 -10.98 -19.84 4.88
N LYS A 526 -11.16 -20.57 5.98
CA LYS A 526 -10.49 -21.85 6.23
C LYS A 526 -10.89 -22.89 5.17
N GLY A 527 -9.89 -23.55 4.58
CA GLY A 527 -10.06 -24.55 3.52
C GLY A 527 -10.32 -23.97 2.13
N SER A 528 -10.02 -22.68 1.91
CA SER A 528 -10.31 -22.00 0.66
C SER A 528 -9.09 -21.43 -0.06
N MET A 529 -9.24 -21.13 -1.36
CA MET A 529 -8.16 -20.62 -2.20
C MET A 529 -7.56 -19.29 -1.71
N ILE A 530 -8.27 -18.55 -0.85
CA ILE A 530 -7.82 -17.27 -0.29
C ILE A 530 -7.34 -17.38 1.16
N GLU A 531 -7.30 -18.59 1.76
CA GLU A 531 -6.84 -18.82 3.12
C GLU A 531 -5.46 -18.16 3.37
N GLY A 532 -4.54 -18.30 2.40
CA GLY A 532 -3.20 -17.69 2.46
C GLY A 532 -3.18 -16.16 2.27
N LEU A 533 -4.18 -15.59 1.60
CA LEU A 533 -4.30 -14.14 1.31
C LEU A 533 -4.94 -13.39 2.49
N VAL A 534 -6.00 -13.97 3.06
CA VAL A 534 -6.67 -13.50 4.28
C VAL A 534 -5.77 -13.67 5.50
N GLY A 535 -4.95 -14.73 5.53
CA GLY A 535 -3.91 -14.89 6.54
C GLY A 535 -3.01 -13.65 6.63
N ASN A 536 -2.60 -13.05 5.51
CA ASN A 536 -1.71 -11.89 5.54
C ASN A 536 -2.42 -10.57 5.91
N LEU A 537 -3.69 -10.39 5.51
CA LEU A 537 -4.49 -9.21 5.87
C LEU A 537 -4.91 -9.20 7.36
N SER A 538 -5.23 -10.37 7.91
CA SER A 538 -5.48 -10.58 9.34
C SER A 538 -4.20 -10.45 10.17
N LYS A 539 -3.04 -10.91 9.66
CA LYS A 539 -1.71 -10.69 10.27
C LYS A 539 -1.34 -9.22 10.36
N THR A 540 -1.58 -8.41 9.32
CA THR A 540 -1.37 -6.94 9.38
C THR A 540 -2.31 -6.24 10.36
N LEU A 541 -3.39 -6.92 10.80
CA LEU A 541 -4.33 -6.42 11.80
C LEU A 541 -4.16 -7.12 13.18
N GLY A 542 -3.14 -7.95 13.38
CA GLY A 542 -2.80 -8.57 14.67
C GLY A 542 -3.24 -10.03 14.89
N GLN A 543 -3.41 -10.84 13.84
CA GLN A 543 -3.68 -12.28 13.96
C GLN A 543 -2.69 -13.15 13.15
N ASP A 544 -1.84 -13.89 13.86
CA ASP A 544 -0.90 -14.95 13.41
C ASP A 544 -1.44 -16.00 12.41
N THR A 545 -0.64 -16.84 11.74
CA THR A 545 0.56 -16.85 10.86
C THR A 545 0.39 -18.20 10.12
N THR A 546 0.31 -18.31 8.78
CA THR A 546 1.27 -19.08 7.93
C THR A 546 0.73 -19.29 6.48
N SER A 547 1.65 -19.09 5.53
CA SER A 547 1.97 -19.67 4.20
C SER A 547 0.96 -20.13 3.10
N LYS A 548 1.16 -19.50 1.93
CA LYS A 548 1.25 -19.91 0.48
C LYS A 548 0.65 -21.24 -0.05
N THR A 549 0.10 -21.18 -1.28
CA THR A 549 0.48 -22.09 -2.41
C THR A 549 -0.06 -21.64 -3.80
N SER A 550 0.58 -22.20 -4.83
CA SER A 550 0.70 -21.91 -6.28
C SER A 550 -0.31 -22.58 -7.24
N SER A 551 -0.43 -22.10 -8.49
CA SER A 551 0.08 -22.76 -9.75
C SER A 551 -0.72 -22.43 -11.04
N GLY A 552 -0.02 -22.36 -12.21
CA GLY A 552 -0.64 -22.56 -13.54
C GLY A 552 -0.06 -21.85 -14.79
N ALA A 553 1.11 -22.29 -15.29
CA ALA A 553 1.58 -22.29 -16.70
C ALA A 553 1.59 -20.99 -17.56
N GLU A 554 2.47 -20.06 -17.19
CA GLU A 554 3.46 -19.38 -18.05
C GLU A 554 4.74 -19.29 -17.19
N LEU A 555 5.96 -19.28 -17.76
CA LEU A 555 7.17 -19.07 -16.93
C LEU A 555 6.98 -17.76 -16.17
N SER A 556 7.11 -17.78 -14.84
CA SER A 556 7.01 -16.56 -14.07
C SER A 556 8.13 -15.60 -14.47
N TRP A 557 7.94 -14.30 -14.26
CA TRP A 557 8.97 -13.29 -14.54
C TRP A 557 10.30 -13.64 -13.86
N ASP A 558 10.25 -14.15 -12.62
CA ASP A 558 11.43 -14.60 -11.88
C ASP A 558 12.10 -15.81 -12.55
N ASP A 559 11.32 -16.78 -13.04
CA ASP A 559 11.87 -17.91 -13.80
C ASP A 559 12.56 -17.46 -15.11
N GLN A 560 12.03 -16.41 -15.74
CA GLN A 560 12.60 -15.84 -16.97
C GLN A 560 13.91 -15.09 -16.70
N LEU A 561 13.99 -14.32 -15.60
CA LEU A 561 15.22 -13.69 -15.16
C LEU A 561 16.28 -14.71 -14.73
N ASN A 562 15.89 -15.76 -14.01
CA ASN A 562 16.78 -16.86 -13.64
C ASN A 562 17.37 -17.54 -14.88
N GLN A 563 16.56 -17.80 -15.91
CA GLN A 563 17.07 -18.36 -17.17
C GLN A 563 18.05 -17.43 -17.89
N LEU A 564 17.78 -16.12 -17.90
CA LEU A 564 18.69 -15.13 -18.46
C LEU A 564 20.03 -15.12 -17.71
N ALA A 565 19.98 -15.17 -16.39
CA ALA A 565 21.15 -15.20 -15.52
C ALA A 565 21.96 -16.49 -15.71
N GLU A 566 21.34 -17.66 -15.59
CA GLU A 566 21.98 -18.97 -15.78
C GLU A 566 22.69 -19.03 -17.14
N ARG A 567 22.02 -18.56 -18.19
CA ARG A 567 22.58 -18.54 -19.54
C ARG A 567 23.75 -17.58 -19.69
N THR A 568 23.61 -16.36 -19.18
CA THR A 568 24.64 -15.33 -19.30
C THR A 568 25.87 -15.74 -18.53
N TYR A 569 25.70 -16.33 -17.34
CA TYR A 569 26.81 -16.85 -16.55
C TYR A 569 27.47 -18.06 -17.22
N ASP A 570 26.69 -19.00 -17.76
CA ASP A 570 27.25 -20.16 -18.48
C ASP A 570 28.06 -19.74 -19.73
N GLN A 571 27.66 -18.64 -20.39
CA GLN A 571 28.38 -18.09 -21.54
C GLN A 571 29.63 -17.28 -21.16
N THR A 572 29.57 -16.50 -20.07
CA THR A 572 30.58 -15.46 -19.78
C THR A 572 31.46 -15.79 -18.59
N ARG A 573 31.02 -16.66 -17.69
CA ARG A 573 31.61 -16.94 -16.37
C ARG A 573 31.94 -15.68 -15.57
N SER A 574 31.14 -14.63 -15.74
CA SER A 574 31.35 -13.32 -15.14
C SER A 574 30.13 -12.90 -14.33
N TYR A 575 30.32 -12.64 -13.04
CA TYR A 575 29.32 -12.06 -12.15
C TYR A 575 28.80 -10.72 -12.72
N GLU A 576 29.72 -9.77 -12.97
CA GLU A 576 29.39 -8.42 -13.45
C GLU A 576 28.57 -8.43 -14.75
N LYS A 577 28.93 -9.27 -15.74
CA LYS A 577 28.15 -9.38 -16.99
C LYS A 577 26.78 -9.99 -16.78
N THR A 578 26.68 -10.96 -15.88
CA THR A 578 25.40 -11.60 -15.53
C THR A 578 24.49 -10.62 -14.78
N PHE A 579 25.06 -9.86 -13.85
CA PHE A 579 24.38 -8.77 -13.13
C PHE A 579 23.85 -7.74 -14.10
N ASN A 580 24.68 -7.22 -15.00
CA ASN A 580 24.26 -6.21 -15.98
C ASN A 580 23.10 -6.71 -16.86
N ALA A 581 23.09 -7.99 -17.24
CA ALA A 581 22.03 -8.59 -18.06
C ALA A 581 20.67 -8.62 -17.35
N VAL A 582 20.67 -9.05 -16.09
CA VAL A 582 19.47 -9.14 -15.26
C VAL A 582 19.02 -7.75 -14.83
N PHE A 583 19.96 -6.87 -14.50
CA PHE A 583 19.73 -5.48 -14.11
C PHE A 583 19.00 -4.71 -15.22
N ILE A 584 19.48 -4.72 -16.46
CA ILE A 584 18.82 -3.98 -17.54
C ILE A 584 17.43 -4.56 -17.86
N ALA A 585 17.25 -5.87 -17.72
CA ALA A 585 15.96 -6.53 -17.91
C ALA A 585 14.93 -6.02 -16.89
N LYS A 586 15.31 -6.05 -15.61
CA LYS A 586 14.47 -5.64 -14.49
C LYS A 586 14.23 -4.13 -14.49
N LEU A 587 15.28 -3.32 -14.65
CA LEU A 587 15.18 -1.87 -14.76
C LEU A 587 14.28 -1.43 -15.92
N THR A 588 14.31 -2.10 -17.07
CA THR A 588 13.43 -1.75 -18.20
C THR A 588 11.98 -2.15 -17.97
N ALA A 589 11.75 -3.24 -17.22
CA ALA A 589 10.41 -3.68 -16.85
C ALA A 589 9.77 -2.75 -15.82
N ASP A 590 10.56 -2.35 -14.81
CA ASP A 590 10.08 -1.61 -13.64
C ASP A 590 10.10 -0.08 -13.89
N SER A 591 11.15 0.43 -14.54
CA SER A 591 11.41 1.87 -14.73
C SER A 591 11.82 2.21 -16.18
N PRO A 592 10.94 2.04 -17.18
CA PRO A 592 11.28 2.27 -18.58
C PRO A 592 11.67 3.71 -18.90
N GLU A 593 11.12 4.71 -18.20
CA GLU A 593 11.50 6.12 -18.40
C GLU A 593 12.92 6.40 -17.94
N PHE A 594 13.37 5.74 -16.87
CA PHE A 594 14.76 5.77 -16.44
C PHE A 594 15.68 5.27 -17.56
N VAL A 595 15.34 4.12 -18.16
CA VAL A 595 16.08 3.57 -19.30
C VAL A 595 16.02 4.48 -20.52
N ARG A 596 14.95 5.25 -20.73
CA ARG A 596 14.90 6.24 -21.82
C ARG A 596 15.81 7.43 -21.57
N HIS A 597 15.78 7.97 -20.35
CA HIS A 597 16.50 9.18 -19.97
C HIS A 597 18.02 9.03 -20.07
N TYR A 598 18.59 7.98 -19.48
CA TYR A 598 20.04 7.80 -19.39
C TYR A 598 20.65 7.27 -20.68
N SER A 599 21.85 7.72 -21.06
CA SER A 599 22.52 7.17 -22.23
C SER A 599 22.90 5.69 -22.02
N ARG A 600 23.22 4.97 -23.10
CA ARG A 600 23.69 3.58 -23.01
C ARG A 600 24.96 3.45 -22.16
N GLN A 601 25.85 4.44 -22.28
CA GLN A 601 27.07 4.48 -21.48
C GLN A 601 26.74 4.70 -20.01
N ASP A 602 25.85 5.63 -19.69
CA ASP A 602 25.45 5.88 -18.31
C ASP A 602 24.77 4.66 -17.69
N LEU A 603 23.87 3.98 -18.41
CA LEU A 603 23.24 2.74 -17.94
C LEU A 603 24.29 1.65 -17.64
N ASN A 604 25.30 1.50 -18.50
CA ASN A 604 26.37 0.52 -18.28
C ASN A 604 27.24 0.88 -17.07
N GLU A 605 27.50 2.16 -16.83
CA GLU A 605 28.27 2.63 -15.69
C GLU A 605 27.47 2.51 -14.38
N ILE A 606 26.18 2.85 -14.39
CA ILE A 606 25.25 2.67 -13.26
C ILE A 606 25.19 1.19 -12.87
N ALA A 607 25.01 0.29 -13.83
CA ALA A 607 24.94 -1.15 -13.57
C ALA A 607 26.24 -1.69 -12.93
N GLN A 608 27.41 -1.17 -13.32
CA GLN A 608 28.70 -1.53 -12.71
C GLN A 608 28.80 -1.07 -11.24
N VAL A 609 28.30 0.12 -10.95
CA VAL A 609 28.26 0.65 -9.60
C VAL A 609 27.31 -0.17 -8.72
N TYR A 610 26.13 -0.54 -9.23
CA TYR A 610 25.22 -1.46 -8.54
C TYR A 610 25.84 -2.85 -8.34
N ALA A 611 26.45 -3.43 -9.37
CA ALA A 611 27.08 -4.74 -9.27
C ALA A 611 28.15 -4.78 -8.18
N TYR A 612 28.94 -3.71 -8.05
CA TYR A 612 29.92 -3.57 -6.97
C TYR A 612 29.27 -3.38 -5.60
N TRP A 613 28.27 -2.50 -5.48
CA TRP A 613 27.62 -2.18 -4.21
C TRP A 613 26.97 -3.40 -3.55
N TYR A 614 26.34 -4.27 -4.36
CA TYR A 614 25.58 -5.42 -3.86
C TYR A 614 26.36 -6.74 -3.84
N SER A 615 27.59 -6.78 -4.35
CA SER A 615 28.41 -8.00 -4.37
C SER A 615 29.40 -8.05 -3.22
N ASP A 616 29.58 -9.23 -2.62
CA ASP A 616 30.73 -9.50 -1.76
C ASP A 616 32.04 -9.57 -2.53
N GLU A 617 33.17 -9.22 -1.88
CA GLU A 617 34.51 -9.28 -2.47
C GLU A 617 34.87 -10.69 -2.97
N LYS A 618 34.38 -11.74 -2.29
CA LYS A 618 34.56 -13.14 -2.70
C LYS A 618 33.84 -13.45 -4.01
N THR A 619 32.69 -12.82 -4.26
CA THR A 619 31.81 -13.07 -5.41
C THR A 619 32.26 -12.26 -6.63
N ASN A 620 32.77 -11.04 -6.41
CA ASN A 620 33.20 -10.12 -7.46
C ASN A 620 34.53 -9.44 -7.11
N PRO A 621 35.67 -10.16 -7.16
CA PRO A 621 36.96 -9.60 -6.78
C PRO A 621 37.41 -8.52 -7.76
N LEU A 622 37.67 -7.31 -7.26
CA LEU A 622 38.14 -6.17 -8.06
C LEU A 622 39.59 -5.81 -7.73
N ASN A 623 40.39 -5.55 -8.77
CA ASN A 623 41.73 -4.99 -8.58
C ASN A 623 41.67 -3.47 -8.28
N ALA A 624 42.73 -2.92 -7.69
CA ALA A 624 42.81 -1.52 -7.29
C ALA A 624 42.50 -0.52 -8.43
N LYS A 625 42.90 -0.84 -9.66
CA LYS A 625 42.60 0.01 -10.84
C LYS A 625 41.11 0.03 -11.15
N ARG A 626 40.44 -1.11 -11.05
CA ARG A 626 39.00 -1.23 -11.29
C ARG A 626 38.20 -0.58 -10.17
N LEU A 627 38.63 -0.76 -8.92
CA LEU A 627 38.03 -0.08 -7.76
C LEU A 627 38.11 1.45 -7.89
N ALA A 628 39.24 2.00 -8.34
CA ALA A 628 39.37 3.44 -8.57
C ALA A 628 38.38 3.94 -9.63
N VAL A 629 38.14 3.17 -10.70
CA VAL A 629 37.13 3.49 -11.71
C VAL A 629 35.73 3.45 -11.11
N ILE A 630 35.38 2.43 -10.33
CA ILE A 630 34.06 2.33 -9.68
C ILE A 630 33.81 3.53 -8.76
N LYS A 631 34.80 3.91 -7.93
CA LYS A 631 34.68 5.11 -7.06
C LYS A 631 34.43 6.39 -7.85
N GLN A 632 35.06 6.54 -9.02
CA GLN A 632 34.78 7.68 -9.91
C GLN A 632 33.36 7.64 -10.48
N LEU A 633 32.87 6.45 -10.86
CA LEU A 633 31.51 6.26 -11.36
C LEU A 633 30.45 6.52 -10.27
N GLN A 634 30.71 6.10 -9.02
CA GLN A 634 29.85 6.42 -7.87
C GLN A 634 29.66 7.93 -7.74
N GLN A 635 30.75 8.71 -7.84
CA GLN A 635 30.68 10.18 -7.77
C GLN A 635 29.97 10.77 -9.01
N LYS A 636 30.25 10.25 -10.21
CA LYS A 636 29.59 10.71 -11.46
C LYS A 636 28.07 10.55 -11.39
N HIS A 637 27.60 9.42 -10.90
CA HIS A 637 26.16 9.06 -10.88
C HIS A 637 25.48 9.35 -9.55
N LYS A 638 26.21 9.89 -8.57
CA LYS A 638 25.80 10.11 -7.18
C LYS A 638 25.21 8.86 -6.53
N LEU A 639 25.91 7.74 -6.68
CA LEU A 639 25.56 6.43 -6.12
C LEU A 639 26.61 6.08 -5.06
N VAL A 640 26.57 6.80 -3.94
CA VAL A 640 27.61 6.79 -2.89
C VAL A 640 27.04 6.33 -1.55
N GLN A 641 25.76 6.62 -1.27
CA GLN A 641 25.05 6.30 -0.04
C GLN A 641 23.90 5.32 -0.30
N ASP A 642 23.51 4.54 0.72
CA ASP A 642 22.48 3.49 0.62
C ASP A 642 21.15 3.99 0.01
N ASP A 643 20.71 5.17 0.42
CA ASP A 643 19.45 5.82 0.00
C ASP A 643 19.45 6.36 -1.44
N GLN A 644 20.60 6.31 -2.11
CA GLN A 644 20.75 6.65 -3.52
C GLN A 644 20.59 5.41 -4.43
N PHE A 645 20.53 4.21 -3.86
CA PHE A 645 20.35 2.97 -4.59
C PHE A 645 18.91 2.44 -4.47
N ASP A 646 18.46 1.79 -5.52
CA ASP A 646 17.28 0.93 -5.47
C ASP A 646 17.67 -0.41 -4.84
N ALA A 647 17.47 -0.51 -3.52
CA ALA A 647 17.78 -1.69 -2.73
C ALA A 647 17.01 -2.94 -3.20
N GLU A 648 15.74 -2.79 -3.56
CA GLU A 648 14.93 -3.91 -4.06
C GLU A 648 15.47 -4.41 -5.40
N LEU A 649 15.81 -3.50 -6.32
CA LEU A 649 16.44 -3.83 -7.59
C LEU A 649 17.81 -4.49 -7.38
N GLY A 650 18.67 -3.89 -6.56
CA GLY A 650 20.04 -4.34 -6.33
C GLY A 650 20.14 -5.74 -5.72
N TYR A 651 19.50 -5.94 -4.56
CA TYR A 651 19.52 -7.23 -3.86
C TYR A 651 18.87 -8.36 -4.66
N ASP A 652 17.77 -8.06 -5.37
CA ASP A 652 17.12 -9.08 -6.18
C ASP A 652 17.97 -9.50 -7.38
N VAL A 653 18.65 -8.55 -8.03
CA VAL A 653 19.55 -8.86 -9.15
C VAL A 653 20.75 -9.66 -8.66
N ASP A 654 21.42 -9.25 -7.58
CA ASP A 654 22.55 -9.99 -7.01
C ASP A 654 22.15 -11.43 -6.66
N ARG A 655 21.02 -11.63 -5.98
CA ARG A 655 20.51 -12.96 -5.62
C ARG A 655 20.35 -13.85 -6.85
N ILE A 656 19.73 -13.35 -7.91
CA ILE A 656 19.51 -14.10 -9.17
C ILE A 656 20.85 -14.49 -9.80
N VAL A 657 21.83 -13.57 -9.78
CA VAL A 657 23.17 -13.80 -10.34
C VAL A 657 23.93 -14.85 -9.53
N THR A 658 23.94 -14.73 -8.20
CA THR A 658 24.63 -15.65 -7.30
C THR A 658 24.07 -17.07 -7.40
N GLN A 659 22.76 -17.23 -7.61
CA GLN A 659 22.16 -18.54 -7.92
C GLN A 659 22.63 -19.10 -9.28
N ALA A 660 22.76 -18.24 -10.29
CA ALA A 660 23.27 -18.61 -11.60
C ALA A 660 24.76 -19.02 -11.58
N MET A 661 25.52 -18.62 -10.57
CA MET A 661 26.95 -18.96 -10.43
C MET A 661 27.21 -20.42 -10.05
N GLN A 662 26.24 -21.12 -9.46
CA GLN A 662 26.34 -22.55 -9.15
C GLN A 662 26.63 -23.36 -10.43
N THR A 663 27.15 -24.59 -10.34
CA THR A 663 27.30 -25.41 -11.54
C THR A 663 25.94 -25.85 -12.08
N LYS A 664 25.87 -26.09 -13.40
CA LYS A 664 24.64 -26.60 -14.03
C LYS A 664 24.15 -27.92 -13.40
N THR A 665 25.09 -28.77 -12.99
CA THR A 665 24.80 -30.04 -12.30
C THR A 665 24.18 -29.79 -10.92
N GLU A 666 24.71 -28.85 -10.15
CA GLU A 666 24.17 -28.48 -8.84
C GLU A 666 22.78 -27.87 -8.94
N ARG A 667 22.55 -26.99 -9.91
CA ARG A 667 21.21 -26.42 -10.16
C ARG A 667 20.19 -27.51 -10.52
N GLN A 668 20.57 -28.50 -11.31
CA GLN A 668 19.69 -29.62 -11.68
C GLN A 668 19.43 -30.57 -10.51
N GLN A 669 20.46 -30.86 -9.71
CA GLN A 669 20.32 -31.67 -8.50
C GLN A 669 19.40 -30.97 -7.50
N TRP A 670 19.56 -29.66 -7.27
CA TRP A 670 18.69 -28.88 -6.40
C TRP A 670 17.23 -28.90 -6.87
N LYS A 671 16.96 -28.60 -8.14
CA LYS A 671 15.60 -28.67 -8.71
C LYS A 671 14.98 -30.07 -8.56
N THR A 672 15.79 -31.13 -8.70
CA THR A 672 15.34 -32.53 -8.52
C THR A 672 14.98 -32.81 -7.05
N LEU A 673 15.82 -32.39 -6.10
CA LEU A 673 15.57 -32.56 -4.67
C LEU A 673 14.33 -31.80 -4.22
N GLN A 674 14.15 -30.56 -4.68
CA GLN A 674 12.96 -29.75 -4.38
C GLN A 674 11.68 -30.44 -4.86
N GLN A 675 11.69 -31.04 -6.05
CA GLN A 675 10.55 -31.80 -6.55
C GLN A 675 10.31 -33.07 -5.73
N GLN A 676 11.37 -33.82 -5.41
CA GLN A 676 11.28 -35.09 -4.68
C GLN A 676 10.80 -34.90 -3.23
N PHE A 677 11.20 -33.82 -2.56
CA PHE A 677 10.92 -33.57 -1.13
C PHE A 677 10.00 -32.36 -0.90
N LYS A 678 9.18 -31.98 -1.88
CA LYS A 678 8.29 -30.81 -1.85
C LYS A 678 7.46 -30.64 -0.57
N HIS A 679 7.06 -31.74 0.08
CA HIS A 679 6.25 -31.74 1.30
C HIS A 679 7.01 -32.20 2.55
N GLN A 680 8.35 -32.31 2.47
CA GLN A 680 9.20 -32.86 3.53
C GLN A 680 10.40 -31.91 3.77
N PRO A 681 10.18 -30.70 4.33
CA PRO A 681 11.21 -29.68 4.46
C PRO A 681 12.42 -30.14 5.29
N GLN A 682 12.19 -30.94 6.34
CA GLN A 682 13.27 -31.57 7.11
C GLN A 682 14.17 -32.44 6.22
N ARG A 683 13.57 -33.28 5.36
CA ARG A 683 14.35 -34.16 4.46
C ARG A 683 15.02 -33.38 3.34
N LEU A 684 14.37 -32.34 2.82
CA LEU A 684 14.98 -31.46 1.83
C LEU A 684 16.23 -30.77 2.41
N PHE A 685 16.12 -30.23 3.62
CA PHE A 685 17.25 -29.63 4.33
C PHE A 685 18.37 -30.65 4.53
N ALA A 686 18.05 -31.82 5.09
CA ALA A 686 19.03 -32.85 5.38
C ALA A 686 19.80 -33.30 4.13
N GLN A 687 19.09 -33.56 3.03
CA GLN A 687 19.73 -34.00 1.78
C GLN A 687 20.60 -32.91 1.16
N GLN A 688 20.17 -31.65 1.20
CA GLN A 688 20.95 -30.54 0.68
C GLN A 688 22.21 -30.29 1.51
N TYR A 689 22.10 -30.38 2.84
CA TYR A 689 23.24 -30.28 3.74
C TYR A 689 24.26 -31.39 3.49
N MET A 690 23.82 -32.64 3.35
CA MET A 690 24.72 -33.76 3.04
C MET A 690 25.47 -33.55 1.73
N LEU A 691 24.76 -33.16 0.66
CA LEU A 691 25.37 -32.96 -0.66
C LEU A 691 26.37 -31.81 -0.65
N SER A 692 26.11 -30.74 0.09
CA SER A 692 27.06 -29.64 0.20
C SER A 692 28.27 -30.02 1.05
N PHE A 693 28.08 -30.77 2.14
CA PHE A 693 29.17 -31.24 3.00
C PHE A 693 30.12 -32.19 2.25
N GLU A 694 29.58 -33.12 1.47
CA GLU A 694 30.36 -34.09 0.67
C GLU A 694 31.14 -33.47 -0.51
N LYS A 695 30.85 -32.22 -0.90
CA LYS A 695 31.65 -31.53 -1.93
C LYS A 695 33.01 -31.08 -1.41
N GLU A 696 33.06 -30.74 -0.13
CA GLU A 696 34.25 -30.18 0.51
C GLU A 696 35.00 -31.25 1.32
N ASN A 697 34.37 -32.43 1.54
CA ASN A 697 34.88 -33.49 2.41
C ASN A 697 34.77 -34.88 1.77
N GLU A 698 35.86 -35.64 1.77
CA GLU A 698 35.85 -37.06 1.36
C GLU A 698 35.44 -37.95 2.54
N LEU A 699 34.30 -38.66 2.42
CA LEU A 699 33.74 -39.47 3.50
C LEU A 699 33.69 -40.96 3.17
N ASP A 700 34.06 -41.78 4.16
CA ASP A 700 33.87 -43.23 4.12
C ASP A 700 32.42 -43.65 4.46
N ALA A 701 32.13 -44.95 4.39
CA ALA A 701 30.77 -45.46 4.61
C ALA A 701 30.25 -45.26 6.06
N THR A 702 31.14 -45.23 7.05
CA THR A 702 30.81 -44.99 8.45
C THR A 702 30.54 -43.51 8.68
N GLN A 703 31.42 -42.65 8.16
CA GLN A 703 31.29 -41.19 8.24
C GLN A 703 30.03 -40.70 7.52
N ARG A 704 29.69 -41.28 6.35
CA ARG A 704 28.42 -40.98 5.67
C ARG A 704 27.18 -41.31 6.49
N LYS A 705 27.23 -42.39 7.28
CA LYS A 705 26.13 -42.77 8.17
C LYS A 705 25.99 -41.76 9.32
N GLN A 706 27.10 -41.31 9.88
CA GLN A 706 27.12 -40.28 10.93
C GLN A 706 26.64 -38.92 10.38
N LEU A 707 27.11 -38.52 9.20
CA LEU A 707 26.64 -37.30 8.51
C LEU A 707 25.12 -37.36 8.25
N LEU A 708 24.59 -38.52 7.83
CA LEU A 708 23.14 -38.68 7.64
C LEU A 708 22.36 -38.49 8.95
N GLU A 709 22.85 -39.02 10.06
CA GLU A 709 22.24 -38.82 11.38
C GLU A 709 22.24 -37.34 11.75
N VAL A 710 23.37 -36.64 11.56
CA VAL A 710 23.51 -35.20 11.82
C VAL A 710 22.60 -34.35 10.92
N ALA A 711 22.62 -34.59 9.61
CA ALA A 711 21.83 -33.83 8.66
C ALA A 711 20.32 -33.96 8.93
N ASN A 712 19.84 -35.13 9.39
CA ASN A 712 18.45 -35.30 9.79
C ASN A 712 18.09 -34.49 11.05
N ILE A 713 19.02 -34.36 12.00
CA ILE A 713 18.87 -33.52 13.19
C ILE A 713 18.89 -32.04 12.80
N LEU A 714 19.82 -31.61 11.94
CA LEU A 714 19.87 -30.23 11.44
C LEU A 714 18.62 -29.85 10.64
N GLY A 715 18.09 -30.78 9.84
CA GLY A 715 16.80 -30.59 9.18
C GLY A 715 15.63 -30.51 10.15
N LEU A 716 15.69 -31.22 11.29
CA LEU A 716 14.70 -31.09 12.35
C LEU A 716 14.81 -29.73 13.03
N VAL A 717 16.03 -29.25 13.31
CA VAL A 717 16.31 -27.91 13.85
C VAL A 717 15.74 -26.85 12.93
N TYR A 718 15.97 -26.93 11.61
CA TYR A 718 15.35 -26.04 10.62
C TYR A 718 13.82 -25.99 10.76
N VAL A 719 13.15 -27.15 10.83
CA VAL A 719 11.69 -27.22 10.93
C VAL A 719 11.18 -26.73 12.29
N ASP A 720 11.82 -27.13 13.38
CA ASP A 720 11.42 -26.77 14.74
C ASP A 720 11.63 -25.29 15.02
N THR A 721 12.73 -24.68 14.56
CA THR A 721 12.95 -23.22 14.64
C THR A 721 11.84 -22.48 13.89
N ARG A 722 11.51 -22.91 12.67
CA ARG A 722 10.43 -22.30 11.86
C ARG A 722 9.04 -22.48 12.46
N GLN A 723 8.87 -23.41 13.37
CA GLN A 723 7.62 -23.66 14.10
C GLN A 723 7.64 -23.11 15.53
N ASN A 724 8.69 -22.40 15.95
CA ASN A 724 8.92 -21.97 17.34
C ASN A 724 8.86 -23.13 18.35
N LYS A 725 9.42 -24.29 17.98
CA LYS A 725 9.46 -25.54 18.78
C LYS A 725 10.88 -26.02 19.10
N LEU A 726 11.91 -25.27 18.69
CA LEU A 726 13.30 -25.64 18.97
C LEU A 726 13.52 -25.74 20.48
N SER A 727 14.04 -26.89 20.94
CA SER A 727 14.25 -27.17 22.35
C SER A 727 15.39 -28.17 22.57
N PRO A 728 15.85 -28.41 23.81
CA PRO A 728 16.85 -29.44 24.10
C PRO A 728 16.46 -30.85 23.61
N ALA A 729 15.16 -31.14 23.47
CA ALA A 729 14.67 -32.40 22.92
C ALA A 729 15.04 -32.56 21.43
N THR A 730 15.08 -31.46 20.66
CA THR A 730 15.42 -31.44 19.23
C THR A 730 16.85 -31.95 18.98
N VAL A 731 17.80 -31.60 19.85
CA VAL A 731 19.21 -32.01 19.75
C VAL A 731 19.56 -33.22 20.62
N GLN A 732 18.58 -33.88 21.27
CA GLN A 732 18.84 -35.00 22.18
C GLN A 732 19.54 -36.18 21.49
N GLY A 733 19.35 -36.36 20.18
CA GLY A 733 20.00 -37.41 19.40
C GLY A 733 21.49 -37.20 19.09
N VAL A 734 22.03 -35.99 19.28
CA VAL A 734 23.44 -35.66 18.93
C VAL A 734 24.42 -36.33 19.90
N GLN A 735 25.45 -37.00 19.40
CA GLN A 735 26.52 -37.62 20.19
C GLN A 735 27.82 -36.83 20.01
N GLU A 736 28.84 -37.06 20.83
CA GLU A 736 30.12 -36.34 20.72
C GLU A 736 30.78 -36.57 19.35
N ALA A 737 30.70 -37.80 18.83
CA ALA A 737 31.15 -38.16 17.48
C ALA A 737 30.35 -37.50 16.34
N HIS A 738 29.26 -36.79 16.64
CA HIS A 738 28.48 -36.05 15.65
C HIS A 738 28.94 -34.60 15.49
N LEU A 739 29.68 -34.04 16.46
CA LEU A 739 30.06 -32.63 16.47
C LEU A 739 30.93 -32.25 15.26
N GLU A 740 31.78 -33.16 14.78
CA GLU A 740 32.65 -32.94 13.62
C GLU A 740 31.90 -32.79 12.28
N TYR A 741 30.61 -33.16 12.23
CA TYR A 741 29.77 -33.05 11.04
C TYR A 741 28.79 -31.86 11.10
N ILE A 742 28.87 -31.03 12.15
CA ILE A 742 28.06 -29.82 12.33
C ILE A 742 28.89 -28.60 11.92
N ASP A 743 28.70 -28.18 10.67
CA ASP A 743 29.26 -26.96 10.09
C ASP A 743 28.18 -25.87 10.13
N TYR A 744 28.42 -24.85 10.95
CA TYR A 744 27.47 -23.76 11.16
C TYR A 744 27.34 -22.84 9.95
N ASP A 745 28.41 -22.65 9.18
CA ASP A 745 28.36 -21.82 7.98
C ASP A 745 27.59 -22.53 6.86
N LEU A 746 27.85 -23.84 6.69
CA LEU A 746 27.08 -24.65 5.77
C LEU A 746 25.61 -24.78 6.19
N PHE A 747 25.34 -24.93 7.49
CA PHE A 747 23.98 -24.93 8.03
C PHE A 747 23.24 -23.64 7.64
N LYS A 748 23.88 -22.48 7.83
CA LYS A 748 23.29 -21.19 7.49
C LYS A 748 23.03 -21.05 5.98
N GLN A 749 23.98 -21.45 5.14
CA GLN A 749 23.82 -21.42 3.68
C GLN A 749 22.62 -22.25 3.21
N VAL A 750 22.48 -23.48 3.72
CA VAL A 750 21.36 -24.37 3.38
C VAL A 750 20.04 -23.81 3.93
N TYR A 751 20.06 -23.20 5.12
CA TYR A 751 18.90 -22.55 5.74
C TYR A 751 18.36 -21.40 4.87
N VAL A 752 19.24 -20.50 4.42
CA VAL A 752 18.92 -19.39 3.51
C VAL A 752 18.39 -19.93 2.18
N GLN A 753 19.05 -20.95 1.62
CA GLN A 753 18.66 -21.56 0.35
C GLN A 753 17.24 -22.13 0.39
N LEU A 754 16.81 -22.73 1.52
CA LEU A 754 15.45 -23.26 1.68
C LEU A 754 14.40 -22.18 1.99
N LEU A 755 14.79 -21.00 2.46
CA LEU A 755 13.87 -19.88 2.72
C LEU A 755 13.51 -19.09 1.48
N THR A 756 14.40 -19.09 0.50
CA THR A 756 14.34 -18.26 -0.71
C THR A 756 13.68 -18.96 -1.90
N HIS A 757 13.19 -20.19 -1.72
CA HIS A 757 12.42 -20.98 -2.67
C HIS A 757 11.13 -21.52 -2.02
#